data_AF-A0A1V2H658-F1
#
_entry.id   AF-A0A1V2H658-F1
#
_cell.length_a   1.000
_cell.length_b   1.000
_cell.length_c   1.000
_cell.angle_alpha   90.00
_cell.angle_beta   90.00
_cell.angle_gamma   90.00
#
_symmetry.space_group_name_H-M   'P 1'
#
loop_
_entity.id
_entity.type
_entity.pdbx_description
1 polymer ?
#
loop_
_entity_poly.entity_id
_entity_poly.type
_entity_poly.pdbx_seq_one_letter_code
_entity_poly.pdbx_strand_id
1 'polypeptide(L)'
;MFVFYCPVSSQSVYSRLLMTPLAPDYEPLFAEQAPAAEAAGSFAPHAQLIQAIAHAEAGLPVLLHVHWEEFFLKVASDAAEADEAALLAIQQMEKLRRLGGRLIWTVHNAAPHRMPHRQAFMTLRRWLAAQADAILVHSQHAVEFLSAQVTVDRARIQVLPHPSYLGHYEPEAAAAAGLGTAPSRVVLGFGRVQPQKGFDRLVGMLPAAYLAAQQAMLRISGEGGRGARALRRSLPERTDVQWDFRHVPDAEVPGLIRDAACVVLAYEQFLTSGVAMLVLSCGGILVAPDVPQLRELLPEALHRFLYQDGDAVDLQMVVSGVLALSEADRLACRRLGLEVARRLRPAVVAAELAAVYDRLSAGPPPRPVCALPAGLQRVAPSPEDGQDALTPVIADWPRQDAVGQNWGDKLNPPLIRLLSERPVLHVDHGGSEPPRDVIRVIGSGIRSSRDSYVIWGSGFIGSKDKVPALRRIHAVRGPLTRAKLIAAGQDCPAVYGDPALLMPIFYRPAIAVEYDLGIIQHFREAGVEPLPRIAPGLRVRIIDITGGITAVLDDILACREIVSSSLHGLIAAHAYGVPATWIKFSDRPLGDGFKFRDYWASVGWPAAQAIFVNGETDALSLMGEKRQAIPIIDVQALLEACPFVHAERRAALRARAAETLPVIPPVQFLAAA
;
A
#
# COMPACT_ATOMS: atom_id res chain seq x y z
N MET A 1 -16.67 -26.61 -1.99
CA MET A 1 -15.62 -26.15 -1.07
C MET A 1 -15.28 -24.70 -1.40
N PHE A 2 -15.10 -23.82 -0.40
CA PHE A 2 -14.85 -22.40 -0.65
C PHE A 2 -13.38 -22.13 -0.94
N VAL A 3 -13.11 -21.49 -2.07
CA VAL A 3 -11.76 -21.06 -2.45
C VAL A 3 -11.73 -19.55 -2.56
N PHE A 4 -11.02 -18.90 -1.64
CA PHE A 4 -10.86 -17.45 -1.64
C PHE A 4 -9.67 -17.04 -2.51
N TYR A 5 -9.96 -16.38 -3.63
CA TYR A 5 -8.95 -15.86 -4.56
C TYR A 5 -8.52 -14.45 -4.13
N CYS A 6 -7.43 -14.35 -3.40
CA CYS A 6 -7.06 -13.12 -2.70
C CYS A 6 -5.70 -12.55 -3.16
N PRO A 7 -5.52 -11.23 -3.30
CA PRO A 7 -6.57 -10.22 -3.36
C PRO A 7 -7.00 -9.99 -4.82
N VAL A 8 -7.71 -10.92 -5.45
CA VAL A 8 -8.01 -10.81 -6.90
C VAL A 8 -9.48 -10.54 -7.15
N SER A 9 -9.76 -9.71 -8.15
CA SER A 9 -11.10 -9.46 -8.67
C SER A 9 -11.54 -10.57 -9.64
N SER A 10 -12.85 -10.82 -9.72
CA SER A 10 -13.50 -11.70 -10.70
C SER A 10 -13.28 -11.23 -12.15
N GLN A 11 -12.85 -9.98 -12.36
CA GLN A 11 -12.53 -9.41 -13.65
C GLN A 11 -11.15 -9.86 -14.19
N SER A 12 -10.32 -10.49 -13.36
CA SER A 12 -9.03 -11.03 -13.79
C SER A 12 -9.22 -12.14 -14.83
N VAL A 13 -8.75 -11.91 -16.06
CA VAL A 13 -8.82 -12.92 -17.13
C VAL A 13 -8.12 -14.21 -16.71
N TYR A 14 -6.95 -14.12 -16.08
CA TYR A 14 -6.20 -15.28 -15.56
C TYR A 14 -7.06 -16.13 -14.61
N SER A 15 -7.75 -15.50 -13.66
CA SER A 15 -8.59 -16.21 -12.70
C SER A 15 -9.79 -16.85 -13.39
N ARG A 16 -10.41 -16.17 -14.36
CA ARG A 16 -11.53 -16.74 -15.13
C ARG A 16 -11.12 -17.98 -15.92
N LEU A 17 -9.95 -17.98 -16.55
CA LEU A 17 -9.44 -19.15 -17.28
C LEU A 17 -9.39 -20.39 -16.39
N LEU A 18 -8.96 -20.26 -15.13
CA LEU A 18 -8.89 -21.39 -14.20
C LEU A 18 -10.25 -21.72 -13.56
N MET A 19 -11.09 -20.72 -13.31
CA MET A 19 -12.36 -20.90 -12.57
C MET A 19 -13.52 -21.38 -13.41
N THR A 20 -13.62 -21.02 -14.68
CA THR A 20 -14.70 -21.55 -15.53
C THR A 20 -14.70 -23.09 -15.56
N PRO A 21 -13.56 -23.78 -15.70
CA PRO A 21 -13.52 -25.24 -15.60
C PRO A 21 -13.74 -25.80 -14.19
N LEU A 22 -13.42 -25.05 -13.12
CA LEU A 22 -13.49 -25.51 -11.72
C LEU A 22 -14.81 -25.19 -11.01
N ALA A 23 -15.65 -24.32 -11.59
CA ALA A 23 -16.91 -23.90 -11.02
C ALA A 23 -17.88 -25.03 -10.57
N PRO A 24 -17.89 -26.22 -11.21
CA PRO A 24 -18.75 -27.32 -10.74
C PRO A 24 -18.40 -27.84 -9.33
N ASP A 25 -17.11 -27.83 -8.98
CA ASP A 25 -16.59 -28.50 -7.77
C ASP A 25 -16.11 -27.51 -6.70
N TYR A 26 -15.80 -26.28 -7.12
CA TYR A 26 -15.23 -25.22 -6.29
C TYR A 26 -16.02 -23.92 -6.45
N GLU A 27 -16.33 -23.28 -5.32
CA GLU A 27 -16.99 -21.98 -5.32
C GLU A 27 -15.93 -20.88 -5.10
N PRO A 28 -15.52 -20.14 -6.16
CA PRO A 28 -14.53 -19.08 -6.01
C PRO A 28 -15.17 -17.83 -5.43
N LEU A 29 -14.53 -17.29 -4.39
CA LEU A 29 -14.92 -16.03 -3.77
C LEU A 29 -13.88 -14.95 -4.07
N PHE A 30 -14.33 -13.87 -4.72
CA PHE A 30 -13.51 -12.74 -5.19
C PHE A 30 -13.75 -11.46 -4.39
N ALA A 31 -12.91 -10.44 -4.62
CA ALA A 31 -12.87 -9.22 -3.79
C ALA A 31 -14.17 -8.42 -3.79
N GLU A 32 -14.88 -8.43 -4.90
CA GLU A 32 -16.13 -7.68 -5.11
C GLU A 32 -17.34 -8.36 -4.44
N GLN A 33 -17.21 -9.64 -4.04
CA GLN A 33 -18.27 -10.44 -3.41
C GLN A 33 -18.19 -10.42 -1.88
N ALA A 34 -17.26 -9.62 -1.31
CA ALA A 34 -17.21 -9.35 0.11
C ALA A 34 -18.23 -8.25 0.46
N PRO A 35 -19.09 -8.41 1.49
CA PRO A 35 -20.10 -7.42 1.87
C PRO A 35 -19.55 -6.01 2.15
N ALA A 36 -18.27 -5.89 2.50
CA ALA A 36 -17.57 -4.62 2.72
C ALA A 36 -17.07 -3.93 1.42
N ALA A 37 -17.08 -4.61 0.27
CA ALA A 37 -16.61 -4.08 -1.01
C ALA A 37 -17.67 -3.23 -1.73
N GLU A 38 -18.96 -3.51 -1.54
CA GLU A 38 -20.06 -2.72 -2.13
C GLU A 38 -20.15 -1.30 -1.53
N ALA A 39 -19.70 -1.11 -0.27
CA ALA A 39 -19.70 0.20 0.39
C ALA A 39 -18.46 1.05 0.07
N ALA A 40 -17.36 0.47 -0.44
CA ALA A 40 -16.04 1.12 -0.50
C ALA A 40 -15.60 1.55 -1.90
N GLY A 41 -16.33 1.19 -2.96
CA GLY A 41 -16.01 1.57 -4.35
C GLY A 41 -14.57 1.30 -4.81
N SER A 42 -13.80 0.46 -4.09
CA SER A 42 -12.37 0.27 -4.32
C SER A 42 -11.86 -1.07 -3.78
N PHE A 43 -10.85 -1.59 -4.46
CA PHE A 43 -10.11 -2.82 -4.19
C PHE A 43 -9.61 -2.90 -2.73
N ALA A 44 -10.20 -3.78 -1.91
CA ALA A 44 -9.90 -3.94 -0.48
C ALA A 44 -9.31 -5.33 -0.17
N PRO A 45 -8.00 -5.56 -0.35
CA PRO A 45 -7.36 -6.88 -0.19
C PRO A 45 -7.62 -7.55 1.18
N HIS A 46 -7.71 -6.76 2.25
CA HIS A 46 -7.97 -7.27 3.60
C HIS A 46 -9.43 -7.68 3.85
N ALA A 47 -10.39 -7.18 3.08
CA ALA A 47 -11.80 -7.54 3.24
C ALA A 47 -12.06 -9.01 2.90
N GLN A 48 -11.37 -9.55 1.89
CA GLN A 48 -11.46 -10.97 1.53
C GLN A 48 -10.88 -11.87 2.61
N LEU A 49 -9.78 -11.47 3.24
CA LEU A 49 -9.19 -12.22 4.34
C LEU A 49 -10.15 -12.28 5.54
N ILE A 50 -10.86 -11.19 5.84
CA ILE A 50 -11.89 -11.15 6.88
C ILE A 50 -13.02 -12.13 6.57
N GLN A 51 -13.52 -12.15 5.33
CA GLN A 51 -14.59 -13.06 4.93
C GLN A 51 -14.14 -14.54 4.99
N ALA A 52 -12.89 -14.83 4.58
CA ALA A 52 -12.30 -16.16 4.70
C ALA A 52 -12.20 -16.61 6.16
N ILE A 53 -11.76 -15.71 7.05
CA ILE A 53 -11.71 -15.97 8.50
C ILE A 53 -13.11 -16.26 9.04
N ALA A 54 -14.13 -15.47 8.68
CA ALA A 54 -15.49 -15.67 9.15
C ALA A 54 -16.07 -17.05 8.73
N HIS A 55 -15.74 -17.53 7.52
CA HIS A 55 -16.12 -18.87 7.09
C HIS A 55 -15.43 -19.95 7.93
N ALA A 56 -14.13 -19.78 8.21
CA ALA A 56 -13.39 -20.72 9.05
C ALA A 56 -13.90 -20.70 10.51
N GLU A 57 -14.28 -19.54 11.06
CA GLU A 57 -14.92 -19.42 12.39
C GLU A 57 -16.27 -20.13 12.45
N ALA A 58 -17.01 -20.15 11.34
CA ALA A 58 -18.25 -20.93 11.20
C ALA A 58 -18.00 -22.45 11.02
N GLY A 59 -16.75 -22.91 11.11
CA GLY A 59 -16.38 -24.31 10.95
C GLY A 59 -16.39 -24.81 9.50
N LEU A 60 -16.48 -23.91 8.52
CA LEU A 60 -16.47 -24.28 7.10
C LEU A 60 -15.03 -24.49 6.62
N PRO A 61 -14.77 -25.48 5.75
CA PRO A 61 -13.44 -25.70 5.18
C PRO A 61 -13.09 -24.56 4.20
N VAL A 62 -11.94 -23.92 4.45
CA VAL A 62 -11.46 -22.77 3.67
C VAL A 62 -10.11 -23.06 3.02
N LEU A 63 -10.04 -22.89 1.69
CA LEU A 63 -8.79 -22.75 0.96
C LEU A 63 -8.60 -21.26 0.61
N LEU A 64 -7.54 -20.64 1.12
CA LEU A 64 -7.13 -19.29 0.74
C LEU A 64 -6.02 -19.39 -0.31
N HIS A 65 -6.33 -18.97 -1.53
CA HIS A 65 -5.37 -18.93 -2.63
C HIS A 65 -4.92 -17.50 -2.88
N VAL A 66 -3.69 -17.20 -2.45
CA VAL A 66 -3.03 -15.90 -2.61
C VAL A 66 -2.41 -15.78 -4.00
N HIS A 67 -2.71 -14.69 -4.71
CA HIS A 67 -2.11 -14.30 -5.99
C HIS A 67 -1.63 -12.85 -5.93
N TRP A 68 -0.53 -12.49 -6.58
CA TRP A 68 0.00 -11.11 -6.61
C TRP A 68 0.09 -10.46 -5.22
N GLU A 69 0.98 -10.96 -4.36
CA GLU A 69 1.09 -10.50 -2.96
C GLU A 69 1.40 -8.99 -2.83
N GLU A 70 1.97 -8.37 -3.86
CA GLU A 70 2.18 -6.93 -3.90
C GLU A 70 0.88 -6.12 -3.81
N PHE A 71 -0.27 -6.71 -4.15
CA PHE A 71 -1.55 -6.03 -4.10
C PHE A 71 -2.03 -5.75 -2.68
N PHE A 72 -1.54 -6.48 -1.67
CA PHE A 72 -1.75 -6.12 -0.26
C PHE A 72 -1.13 -4.75 0.07
N LEU A 73 -0.09 -4.34 -0.67
CA LEU A 73 0.69 -3.13 -0.40
C LEU A 73 0.28 -1.95 -1.29
N LYS A 74 -0.59 -2.19 -2.29
CA LYS A 74 -0.91 -1.20 -3.34
C LYS A 74 -1.66 0.02 -2.82
N VAL A 75 -2.33 -0.11 -1.68
CA VAL A 75 -3.08 0.97 -1.03
C VAL A 75 -2.21 1.84 -0.12
N ALA A 76 -0.96 1.44 0.14
CA ALA A 76 -0.04 2.19 0.98
C ALA A 76 0.54 3.40 0.23
N SER A 77 0.61 4.52 0.93
CA SER A 77 1.16 5.79 0.45
C SER A 77 2.64 5.93 0.81
N ASP A 78 3.09 5.24 1.86
CA ASP A 78 4.48 5.25 2.34
C ASP A 78 4.93 3.87 2.88
N ALA A 79 6.21 3.77 3.26
CA ALA A 79 6.82 2.52 3.70
C ALA A 79 6.23 1.97 5.01
N ALA A 80 5.81 2.84 5.94
CA ALA A 80 5.22 2.41 7.20
C ALA A 80 3.81 1.84 6.97
N GLU A 81 2.99 2.50 6.15
CA GLU A 81 1.67 1.97 5.75
C GLU A 81 1.80 0.63 5.02
N ALA A 82 2.86 0.45 4.23
CA ALA A 82 3.11 -0.81 3.54
C ALA A 82 3.56 -1.92 4.50
N ASP A 83 4.46 -1.63 5.44
CA ASP A 83 4.87 -2.59 6.47
C ASP A 83 3.67 -2.99 7.35
N GLU A 84 2.81 -2.05 7.72
CA GLU A 84 1.55 -2.31 8.43
C GLU A 84 0.61 -3.21 7.61
N ALA A 85 0.41 -2.91 6.32
CA ALA A 85 -0.43 -3.71 5.44
C ALA A 85 0.12 -5.15 5.29
N ALA A 86 1.44 -5.31 5.17
CA ALA A 86 2.08 -6.62 5.13
C ALA A 86 1.84 -7.40 6.43
N LEU A 87 2.05 -6.78 7.58
CA LEU A 87 1.84 -7.40 8.90
C LEU A 87 0.38 -7.74 9.15
N LEU A 88 -0.55 -6.88 8.77
CA LEU A 88 -1.99 -7.14 8.88
C LEU A 88 -2.39 -8.35 8.03
N ALA A 89 -1.91 -8.43 6.79
CA ALA A 89 -2.19 -9.58 5.92
C ALA A 89 -1.65 -10.87 6.54
N ILE A 90 -0.42 -10.84 7.07
CA ILE A 90 0.20 -11.94 7.81
C ILE A 90 -0.66 -12.37 8.99
N GLN A 91 -1.07 -11.45 9.86
CA GLN A 91 -1.88 -11.75 11.05
C GLN A 91 -3.22 -12.40 10.69
N GLN A 92 -3.89 -11.89 9.67
CA GLN A 92 -5.16 -12.44 9.19
C GLN A 92 -4.97 -13.86 8.64
N MET A 93 -3.92 -14.08 7.84
CA MET A 93 -3.62 -15.41 7.32
C MET A 93 -3.19 -16.40 8.43
N GLU A 94 -2.43 -15.94 9.44
CA GLU A 94 -2.09 -16.75 10.63
C GLU A 94 -3.34 -17.15 11.42
N LYS A 95 -4.28 -16.21 11.60
CA LYS A 95 -5.57 -16.51 12.23
C LYS A 95 -6.35 -17.55 11.44
N LEU A 96 -6.48 -17.37 10.13
CA LEU A 96 -7.15 -18.33 9.25
C LEU A 96 -6.53 -19.73 9.38
N ARG A 97 -5.20 -19.83 9.41
CA ARG A 97 -4.49 -21.11 9.60
C ARG A 97 -4.79 -21.75 10.96
N ARG A 98 -4.84 -20.97 12.03
CA ARG A 98 -5.20 -21.47 13.38
C ARG A 98 -6.63 -22.02 13.44
N LEU A 99 -7.53 -21.49 12.60
CA LEU A 99 -8.89 -21.99 12.43
C LEU A 99 -9.00 -23.19 11.48
N GLY A 100 -7.88 -23.76 11.02
CA GLY A 100 -7.85 -24.93 10.14
C GLY A 100 -7.87 -24.61 8.65
N GLY A 101 -7.87 -23.33 8.26
CA GLY A 101 -7.78 -22.93 6.85
C GLY A 101 -6.42 -23.27 6.22
N ARG A 102 -6.42 -23.54 4.91
CA ARG A 102 -5.21 -23.83 4.13
C ARG A 102 -4.78 -22.62 3.32
N LEU A 103 -3.47 -22.49 3.14
CA LEU A 103 -2.86 -21.40 2.39
C LEU A 103 -2.16 -21.94 1.14
N ILE A 104 -2.56 -21.41 -0.01
CA ILE A 104 -1.94 -21.67 -1.31
C ILE A 104 -1.43 -20.33 -1.82
N TRP A 105 -0.23 -20.28 -2.40
CA TRP A 105 0.33 -19.04 -2.92
C TRP A 105 0.87 -19.24 -4.34
N THR A 106 0.31 -18.53 -5.32
CA THR A 106 0.86 -18.47 -6.67
C THR A 106 1.78 -17.27 -6.83
N VAL A 107 3.03 -17.50 -7.25
CA VAL A 107 4.02 -16.47 -7.52
C VAL A 107 3.93 -16.02 -8.98
N HIS A 108 3.42 -14.80 -9.20
CA HIS A 108 3.25 -14.23 -10.55
C HIS A 108 4.45 -13.43 -11.03
N ASN A 109 5.10 -12.71 -10.10
CA ASN A 109 6.12 -11.72 -10.43
C ASN A 109 7.43 -12.00 -9.71
N ALA A 110 8.54 -11.73 -10.40
CA ALA A 110 9.88 -11.77 -9.83
C ALA A 110 10.02 -10.71 -8.72
N ALA A 111 9.47 -9.54 -9.00
CA ALA A 111 9.34 -8.39 -8.14
C ALA A 111 8.25 -7.49 -8.75
N PRO A 112 7.58 -6.62 -7.97
CA PRO A 112 6.73 -5.61 -8.57
C PRO A 112 7.57 -4.64 -9.40
N HIS A 113 7.09 -4.28 -10.60
CA HIS A 113 7.81 -3.44 -11.57
C HIS A 113 8.16 -2.02 -11.05
N ARG A 114 7.61 -1.62 -9.90
CA ARG A 114 8.09 -0.52 -9.04
C ARG A 114 8.11 -1.06 -7.61
N MET A 115 9.21 -0.89 -6.88
CA MET A 115 9.33 -1.28 -5.47
C MET A 115 9.33 -0.06 -4.53
N PRO A 116 8.22 0.70 -4.37
CA PRO A 116 8.16 1.75 -3.36
C PRO A 116 8.29 1.19 -1.93
N HIS A 117 7.96 -0.09 -1.72
CA HIS A 117 7.91 -0.74 -0.39
C HIS A 117 8.61 -2.11 -0.38
N ARG A 118 9.88 -2.15 -0.82
CA ARG A 118 10.67 -3.39 -0.94
C ARG A 118 10.69 -4.22 0.36
N GLN A 119 10.81 -3.57 1.52
CA GLN A 119 10.90 -4.27 2.80
C GLN A 119 9.60 -5.00 3.14
N ALA A 120 8.47 -4.29 3.17
CA ALA A 120 7.13 -4.85 3.35
C ALA A 120 6.86 -6.04 2.41
N PHE A 121 7.19 -5.87 1.13
CA PHE A 121 7.04 -6.91 0.12
C PHE A 121 7.86 -8.16 0.46
N MET A 122 9.15 -7.99 0.79
CA MET A 122 10.02 -9.11 1.16
C MET A 122 9.61 -9.76 2.48
N THR A 123 9.06 -9.00 3.44
CA THR A 123 8.51 -9.53 4.68
C THR A 123 7.33 -10.45 4.41
N LEU A 124 6.35 -9.97 3.64
CA LEU A 124 5.18 -10.76 3.25
C LEU A 124 5.59 -12.00 2.43
N ARG A 125 6.48 -11.84 1.45
CA ARG A 125 6.98 -12.92 0.59
C ARG A 125 7.70 -14.01 1.38
N ARG A 126 8.59 -13.65 2.32
CA ARG A 126 9.28 -14.63 3.19
C ARG A 126 8.29 -15.38 4.08
N TRP A 127 7.29 -14.69 4.62
CA TRP A 127 6.26 -15.34 5.43
C TRP A 127 5.41 -16.30 4.61
N LEU A 128 4.96 -15.91 3.42
CA LEU A 128 4.23 -16.80 2.50
C LEU A 128 5.04 -18.04 2.13
N ALA A 129 6.32 -17.86 1.78
CA ALA A 129 7.24 -18.96 1.49
C ALA A 129 7.42 -19.92 2.68
N ALA A 130 7.43 -19.40 3.91
CA ALA A 130 7.53 -20.20 5.11
C ALA A 130 6.22 -20.93 5.44
N GLN A 131 5.06 -20.29 5.25
CA GLN A 131 3.79 -20.78 5.81
C GLN A 131 2.84 -21.42 4.80
N ALA A 132 2.97 -21.18 3.49
CA ALA A 132 2.08 -21.77 2.50
C ALA A 132 2.15 -23.31 2.53
N ASP A 133 0.98 -23.96 2.42
CA ASP A 133 0.86 -25.41 2.34
C ASP A 133 1.23 -25.92 0.93
N ALA A 134 0.96 -25.11 -0.10
CA ALA A 134 1.45 -25.29 -1.47
C ALA A 134 1.84 -23.95 -2.09
N ILE A 135 2.94 -23.94 -2.85
CA ILE A 135 3.44 -22.79 -3.58
C ILE A 135 3.42 -23.13 -5.06
N LEU A 136 2.73 -22.31 -5.85
CA LEU A 136 2.58 -22.53 -7.28
C LEU A 136 3.44 -21.51 -8.04
N VAL A 137 4.20 -22.00 -9.01
CA VAL A 137 4.99 -21.15 -9.92
C VAL A 137 4.75 -21.58 -11.36
N HIS A 138 5.00 -20.69 -12.32
CA HIS A 138 4.60 -20.95 -13.70
C HIS A 138 5.69 -21.53 -14.62
N SER A 139 6.90 -21.70 -14.10
CA SER A 139 8.06 -22.25 -14.83
C SER A 139 9.08 -22.82 -13.85
N GLN A 140 9.96 -23.71 -14.34
CA GLN A 140 11.05 -24.24 -13.54
C GLN A 140 12.03 -23.12 -13.17
N HIS A 141 12.31 -22.19 -14.08
CA HIS A 141 13.11 -21.02 -13.75
C HIS A 141 12.49 -20.17 -12.62
N ALA A 142 11.16 -20.06 -12.52
CA ALA A 142 10.53 -19.35 -11.40
C ALA A 142 10.80 -20.04 -10.05
N VAL A 143 11.00 -21.36 -10.03
CA VAL A 143 11.45 -22.10 -8.82
C VAL A 143 12.83 -21.63 -8.38
N GLU A 144 13.77 -21.55 -9.33
CA GLU A 144 15.15 -21.11 -9.05
C GLU A 144 15.16 -19.64 -8.60
N PHE A 145 14.39 -18.81 -9.28
CA PHE A 145 14.29 -17.40 -8.95
C PHE A 145 13.69 -17.16 -7.55
N LEU A 146 12.61 -17.87 -7.18
CA LEU A 146 12.04 -17.80 -5.84
C LEU A 146 13.05 -18.29 -4.78
N SER A 147 13.71 -19.42 -5.05
CA SER A 147 14.72 -20.00 -4.15
C SER A 147 15.91 -19.07 -3.90
N ALA A 148 16.25 -18.21 -4.87
CA ALA A 148 17.30 -17.21 -4.71
C ALA A 148 16.89 -16.02 -3.83
N GLN A 149 15.59 -15.78 -3.65
CA GLN A 149 15.08 -14.64 -2.88
C GLN A 149 14.69 -14.98 -1.44
N VAL A 150 14.20 -16.20 -1.20
CA VAL A 150 13.69 -16.63 0.10
C VAL A 150 14.03 -18.09 0.36
N THR A 151 14.25 -18.43 1.63
CA THR A 151 14.37 -19.83 2.04
C THR A 151 13.01 -20.51 1.92
N VAL A 152 12.94 -21.55 1.09
CA VAL A 152 11.70 -22.27 0.82
C VAL A 152 11.98 -23.76 0.64
N ASP A 153 11.09 -24.59 1.18
CA ASP A 153 11.11 -26.04 0.97
C ASP A 153 10.60 -26.35 -0.44
N ARG A 154 11.50 -26.82 -1.31
CA ARG A 154 11.19 -27.15 -2.71
C ARG A 154 10.12 -28.23 -2.85
N ALA A 155 9.93 -29.10 -1.86
CA ALA A 155 8.89 -30.13 -1.91
C ALA A 155 7.47 -29.53 -1.88
N ARG A 156 7.32 -28.27 -1.47
CA ARG A 156 6.04 -27.53 -1.50
C ARG A 156 5.84 -26.73 -2.77
N ILE A 157 6.85 -26.62 -3.63
CA ILE A 157 6.75 -25.86 -4.87
C ILE A 157 6.30 -26.81 -5.98
N GLN A 158 5.20 -26.45 -6.63
CA GLN A 158 4.70 -27.14 -7.81
C GLN A 158 4.70 -26.16 -8.99
N VAL A 159 5.23 -26.63 -10.13
CA VAL A 159 5.09 -25.90 -11.38
C VAL A 159 3.66 -26.11 -11.90
N LEU A 160 2.89 -25.04 -11.92
CA LEU A 160 1.57 -24.96 -12.55
C LEU A 160 1.67 -23.91 -13.66
N PRO A 161 1.84 -24.31 -14.93
CA PRO A 161 2.01 -23.37 -16.04
C PRO A 161 0.86 -22.36 -16.13
N HIS A 162 1.14 -21.17 -16.68
CA HIS A 162 0.06 -20.21 -16.97
C HIS A 162 -0.89 -20.81 -18.03
N PRO A 163 -2.22 -20.81 -17.82
CA PRO A 163 -3.15 -21.35 -18.81
C PRO A 163 -3.13 -20.54 -20.10
N SER A 164 -3.36 -21.20 -21.22
CA SER A 164 -3.56 -20.53 -22.50
C SER A 164 -4.93 -19.83 -22.54
N TYR A 165 -5.15 -19.03 -23.57
CA TYR A 165 -6.40 -18.30 -23.79
C TYR A 165 -7.33 -19.02 -24.78
N LEU A 166 -7.07 -20.31 -25.06
CA LEU A 166 -7.91 -21.10 -25.97
C LEU A 166 -9.36 -21.14 -25.48
N GLY A 167 -10.29 -20.81 -26.37
CA GLY A 167 -11.71 -20.74 -26.07
C GLY A 167 -12.16 -19.44 -25.38
N HIS A 168 -11.24 -18.53 -25.05
CA HIS A 168 -11.59 -17.26 -24.38
C HIS A 168 -11.88 -16.13 -25.37
N TYR A 169 -10.91 -15.79 -26.23
CA TYR A 169 -11.06 -14.70 -27.22
C TYR A 169 -11.77 -15.17 -28.50
N GLU A 170 -11.64 -16.45 -28.84
CA GLU A 170 -12.31 -17.10 -29.96
C GLU A 170 -12.42 -18.61 -29.71
N PRO A 171 -13.33 -19.33 -30.39
CA PRO A 171 -13.37 -20.79 -30.36
C PRO A 171 -12.07 -21.42 -30.87
N GLU A 172 -11.64 -22.55 -30.29
CA GLU A 172 -10.41 -23.26 -30.70
C GLU A 172 -10.41 -23.61 -32.20
N ALA A 173 -11.57 -23.97 -32.76
CA ALA A 173 -11.73 -24.25 -34.18
C ALA A 173 -11.46 -23.03 -35.07
N ALA A 174 -11.84 -21.82 -34.62
CA ALA A 174 -11.57 -20.57 -35.33
C ALA A 174 -10.08 -20.22 -35.31
N ALA A 175 -9.41 -20.39 -34.15
CA ALA A 175 -7.97 -20.22 -34.04
C ALA A 175 -7.20 -21.16 -34.99
N ALA A 176 -7.63 -22.43 -35.06
CA ALA A 176 -7.04 -23.43 -35.95
C ALA A 176 -7.26 -23.13 -37.44
N ALA A 177 -8.47 -22.72 -37.82
CA ALA A 177 -8.81 -22.35 -39.20
C ALA A 177 -8.05 -21.09 -39.66
N GLY A 178 -7.82 -20.14 -38.75
CA GLY A 178 -7.11 -18.90 -39.03
C GLY A 178 -5.60 -19.04 -39.24
N LEU A 179 -4.98 -20.18 -38.94
CA LEU A 179 -3.51 -20.28 -39.04
C LEU A 179 -2.97 -19.98 -40.45
N GLY A 180 -3.77 -20.25 -41.49
CA GLY A 180 -3.44 -19.97 -42.90
C GLY A 180 -3.64 -18.52 -43.34
N THR A 181 -4.13 -17.61 -42.48
CA THR A 181 -4.31 -16.20 -42.85
C THR A 181 -2.97 -15.56 -43.23
N ALA A 182 -2.90 -15.01 -44.45
CA ALA A 182 -1.72 -14.28 -44.91
C ALA A 182 -1.50 -13.05 -44.03
N PRO A 183 -0.31 -12.88 -43.42
CA PRO A 183 -0.06 -11.74 -42.55
C PRO A 183 0.22 -10.49 -43.37
N SER A 184 -0.11 -9.35 -42.78
CA SER A 184 0.43 -8.05 -43.16
C SER A 184 1.92 -7.94 -42.79
N ARG A 185 2.62 -6.97 -43.37
CA ARG A 185 4.01 -6.63 -42.97
C ARG A 185 4.04 -5.74 -41.73
N VAL A 186 3.24 -6.06 -40.71
CA VAL A 186 3.17 -5.33 -39.44
C VAL A 186 3.89 -6.09 -38.35
N VAL A 187 4.83 -5.43 -37.68
CA VAL A 187 5.41 -5.86 -36.41
C VAL A 187 4.56 -5.26 -35.29
N LEU A 188 3.99 -6.11 -34.42
CA LEU A 188 3.03 -5.68 -33.42
C LEU A 188 3.65 -5.67 -32.01
N GLY A 189 3.59 -4.52 -31.33
CA GLY A 189 3.68 -4.45 -29.88
C GLY A 189 2.28 -4.45 -29.28
N PHE A 190 1.90 -5.48 -28.54
CA PHE A 190 0.54 -5.65 -28.02
C PHE A 190 0.49 -5.67 -26.48
N GLY A 191 -0.52 -5.00 -25.93
CA GLY A 191 -0.83 -5.00 -24.51
C GLY A 191 -0.92 -3.60 -23.91
N ARG A 192 -1.14 -3.52 -22.59
CA ARG A 192 -1.31 -2.24 -21.90
C ARG A 192 -0.09 -1.34 -22.08
N VAL A 193 -0.26 -0.15 -22.65
CA VAL A 193 0.85 0.75 -22.99
C VAL A 193 1.31 1.51 -21.75
N GLN A 194 2.43 1.07 -21.17
CA GLN A 194 3.06 1.67 -20.00
C GLN A 194 4.59 1.62 -20.13
N PRO A 195 5.35 2.50 -19.44
CA PRO A 195 6.81 2.57 -19.57
C PRO A 195 7.52 1.22 -19.39
N GLN A 196 7.10 0.42 -18.41
CA GLN A 196 7.70 -0.89 -18.12
C GLN A 196 7.39 -1.97 -19.17
N LYS A 197 6.58 -1.68 -20.20
CA LYS A 197 6.36 -2.60 -21.33
C LYS A 197 7.41 -2.46 -22.44
N GLY A 198 8.35 -1.53 -22.31
CA GLY A 198 9.52 -1.39 -23.19
C GLY A 198 9.18 -1.00 -24.63
N PHE A 199 8.01 -0.39 -24.87
CA PHE A 199 7.61 0.02 -26.21
C PHE A 199 8.47 1.17 -26.77
N ASP A 200 9.04 2.01 -25.91
CA ASP A 200 10.10 2.97 -26.25
C ASP A 200 11.37 2.29 -26.74
N ARG A 201 11.84 1.26 -26.01
CA ARG A 201 12.98 0.43 -26.42
C ARG A 201 12.69 -0.24 -27.77
N LEU A 202 11.51 -0.81 -27.95
CA LEU A 202 11.11 -1.44 -29.22
C LEU A 202 11.16 -0.45 -30.39
N VAL A 203 10.63 0.76 -30.20
CA VAL A 203 10.69 1.83 -31.22
C VAL A 203 12.14 2.20 -31.53
N GLY A 204 13.02 2.26 -30.52
CA GLY A 204 14.45 2.51 -30.71
C GLY A 204 15.20 1.38 -31.42
N MET A 205 14.91 0.13 -31.08
CA MET A 205 15.56 -1.07 -31.64
C MET A 205 15.10 -1.37 -33.08
N LEU A 206 13.96 -0.82 -33.52
CA LEU A 206 13.46 -0.91 -34.89
C LEU A 206 13.47 0.47 -35.55
N PRO A 207 14.63 0.95 -36.04
CA PRO A 207 14.74 2.28 -36.64
C PRO A 207 13.99 2.38 -37.98
N ALA A 208 13.63 3.61 -38.39
CA ALA A 208 12.83 3.84 -39.58
C ALA A 208 13.48 3.33 -40.87
N ALA A 209 14.81 3.46 -41.00
CA ALA A 209 15.56 2.93 -42.13
C ALA A 209 15.45 1.41 -42.25
N TYR A 210 15.45 0.70 -41.11
CA TYR A 210 15.27 -0.75 -41.07
C TYR A 210 13.85 -1.14 -41.50
N LEU A 211 12.82 -0.51 -40.92
CA LEU A 211 11.43 -0.82 -41.27
C LEU A 211 11.12 -0.51 -42.74
N ALA A 212 11.68 0.58 -43.29
CA ALA A 212 11.57 0.91 -44.71
C ALA A 212 12.23 -0.14 -45.61
N ALA A 213 13.46 -0.60 -45.28
CA ALA A 213 14.14 -1.65 -46.02
C ALA A 213 13.36 -2.97 -46.02
N GLN A 214 12.65 -3.24 -44.91
CA GLN A 214 11.79 -4.41 -44.77
C GLN A 214 10.38 -4.21 -45.34
N GLN A 215 10.04 -3.04 -45.89
CA GLN A 215 8.67 -2.69 -46.29
C GLN A 215 7.64 -3.02 -45.20
N ALA A 216 7.99 -2.74 -43.95
CA ALA A 216 7.22 -3.11 -42.76
C ALA A 216 6.82 -1.88 -41.95
N MET A 217 5.82 -2.04 -41.09
CA MET A 217 5.39 -1.02 -40.13
C MET A 217 5.44 -1.56 -38.71
N LEU A 218 5.70 -0.68 -37.74
CA LEU A 218 5.56 -0.99 -36.32
C LEU A 218 4.21 -0.48 -35.83
N ARG A 219 3.39 -1.35 -35.24
CA ARG A 219 2.13 -0.96 -34.61
C ARG A 219 2.21 -1.25 -33.12
N ILE A 220 1.88 -0.26 -32.29
CA ILE A 220 1.73 -0.42 -30.84
C ILE A 220 0.24 -0.30 -30.51
N SER A 221 -0.36 -1.38 -30.00
CA SER A 221 -1.80 -1.44 -29.73
C SER A 221 -2.13 -1.97 -28.34
N GLY A 222 -2.98 -1.22 -27.64
CA GLY A 222 -3.55 -1.60 -26.35
C GLY A 222 -3.84 -0.40 -25.46
N GLU A 223 -4.55 -0.65 -24.37
CA GLU A 223 -5.06 0.41 -23.49
C GLU A 223 -3.94 1.30 -22.94
N GLY A 224 -4.03 2.61 -23.19
CA GLY A 224 -3.03 3.60 -22.79
C GLY A 224 -3.63 4.86 -22.15
N GLY A 225 -3.23 5.15 -20.90
CA GLY A 225 -3.65 6.34 -20.16
C GLY A 225 -2.77 7.58 -20.42
N ARG A 226 -2.66 8.47 -19.42
CA ARG A 226 -1.77 9.65 -19.48
C ARG A 226 -0.30 9.26 -19.71
N GLY A 227 0.16 8.16 -19.10
CA GLY A 227 1.53 7.66 -19.25
C GLY A 227 1.87 7.23 -20.68
N ALA A 228 0.97 6.52 -21.37
CA ALA A 228 1.15 6.14 -22.78
C ALA A 228 1.28 7.36 -23.70
N ARG A 229 0.44 8.38 -23.46
CA ARG A 229 0.50 9.65 -24.21
C ARG A 229 1.78 10.42 -23.93
N ALA A 230 2.29 10.39 -22.69
CA ALA A 230 3.58 10.98 -22.35
C ALA A 230 4.74 10.25 -23.05
N LEU A 231 4.73 8.91 -23.03
CA LEU A 231 5.70 8.06 -23.72
C LEU A 231 5.74 8.35 -25.23
N ARG A 232 4.57 8.48 -25.88
CA ARG A 232 4.51 8.86 -27.29
C ARG A 232 5.17 10.20 -27.56
N ARG A 233 4.90 11.20 -26.71
CA ARG A 233 5.43 12.56 -26.86
C ARG A 233 6.94 12.65 -26.61
N SER A 234 7.51 11.74 -25.81
CA SER A 234 8.95 11.69 -25.59
C SER A 234 9.73 11.02 -26.73
N LEU A 235 9.04 10.38 -27.68
CA LEU A 235 9.65 9.72 -28.83
C LEU A 235 9.49 10.59 -30.10
N PRO A 236 10.45 10.54 -31.04
CA PRO A 236 10.34 11.25 -32.31
C PRO A 236 9.04 10.90 -33.06
N GLU A 237 8.50 11.89 -33.78
CA GLU A 237 7.42 11.60 -34.73
C GLU A 237 7.96 10.75 -35.89
N ARG A 238 7.18 9.71 -36.22
CA ARG A 238 7.53 8.63 -37.14
C ARG A 238 6.26 8.19 -37.84
N THR A 239 6.26 8.17 -39.17
CA THR A 239 5.09 7.77 -40.00
C THR A 239 4.98 6.26 -40.15
N ASP A 240 6.08 5.54 -39.92
CA ASP A 240 6.21 4.09 -39.93
C ASP A 240 5.81 3.43 -38.60
N VAL A 241 5.44 4.23 -37.59
CA VAL A 241 4.96 3.76 -36.28
C VAL A 241 3.51 4.18 -36.04
N GLN A 242 2.61 3.22 -35.96
CA GLN A 242 1.20 3.43 -35.64
C GLN A 242 0.94 3.21 -34.14
N TRP A 243 0.25 4.16 -33.50
CA TRP A 243 -0.12 4.09 -32.09
C TRP A 243 -1.63 3.98 -31.94
N ASP A 244 -2.10 2.93 -31.25
CA ASP A 244 -3.51 2.73 -30.90
C ASP A 244 -3.64 2.53 -29.39
N PHE A 245 -4.03 3.58 -28.68
CA PHE A 245 -4.16 3.58 -27.22
C PHE A 245 -5.54 3.15 -26.71
N ARG A 246 -6.41 2.67 -27.61
CA ARG A 246 -7.73 2.21 -27.23
C ARG A 246 -7.64 0.88 -26.51
N HIS A 247 -8.62 0.62 -25.67
CA HIS A 247 -8.90 -0.74 -25.24
C HIS A 247 -9.35 -1.54 -26.47
N VAL A 248 -8.59 -2.55 -26.87
CA VAL A 248 -8.90 -3.39 -28.03
C VAL A 248 -9.97 -4.40 -27.60
N PRO A 249 -11.17 -4.39 -28.20
CA PRO A 249 -12.22 -5.34 -27.84
C PRO A 249 -11.77 -6.79 -28.04
N ASP A 250 -12.19 -7.69 -27.15
CA ASP A 250 -11.79 -9.10 -27.16
C ASP A 250 -11.97 -9.77 -28.54
N ALA A 251 -13.06 -9.46 -29.25
CA ALA A 251 -13.33 -9.99 -30.58
C ALA A 251 -12.34 -9.54 -31.68
N GLU A 252 -11.67 -8.39 -31.51
CA GLU A 252 -10.67 -7.87 -32.45
C GLU A 252 -9.27 -8.44 -32.19
N VAL A 253 -9.00 -8.93 -30.98
CA VAL A 253 -7.66 -9.37 -30.54
C VAL A 253 -7.10 -10.51 -31.42
N PRO A 254 -7.85 -11.59 -31.74
CA PRO A 254 -7.32 -12.66 -32.58
C PRO A 254 -6.89 -12.20 -33.97
N GLY A 255 -7.71 -11.37 -34.62
CA GLY A 255 -7.41 -10.81 -35.93
C GLY A 255 -6.16 -9.95 -35.87
N LEU A 256 -6.07 -9.03 -34.90
CA LEU A 256 -4.92 -8.15 -34.75
C LEU A 256 -3.60 -8.92 -34.57
N ILE A 257 -3.60 -9.99 -33.77
CA ILE A 257 -2.41 -10.84 -33.53
C ILE A 257 -2.04 -11.66 -34.76
N ARG A 258 -3.04 -12.27 -35.41
CA ARG A 258 -2.83 -13.18 -36.54
C ARG A 258 -2.50 -12.45 -37.83
N ASP A 259 -3.02 -11.25 -38.01
CA ASP A 259 -2.74 -10.38 -39.17
C ASP A 259 -1.35 -9.77 -39.09
N ALA A 260 -0.73 -9.69 -37.92
CA ALA A 260 0.65 -9.24 -37.78
C ALA A 260 1.64 -10.29 -38.30
N ALA A 261 2.79 -9.83 -38.81
CA ALA A 261 3.91 -10.69 -39.17
C ALA A 261 4.46 -11.41 -37.93
N CYS A 262 4.60 -10.68 -36.83
CA CYS A 262 4.90 -11.17 -35.48
C CYS A 262 4.41 -10.19 -34.42
N VAL A 263 4.32 -10.70 -33.19
CA VAL A 263 4.13 -9.91 -31.98
C VAL A 263 5.43 -9.91 -31.19
N VAL A 264 5.95 -8.73 -30.87
CA VAL A 264 7.22 -8.55 -30.14
C VAL A 264 6.96 -8.25 -28.67
N LEU A 265 7.54 -9.02 -27.76
CA LEU A 265 7.62 -8.68 -26.34
C LEU A 265 8.89 -7.88 -26.10
N ALA A 266 8.76 -6.66 -25.58
CA ALA A 266 9.88 -5.72 -25.47
C ALA A 266 10.28 -5.34 -24.04
N TYR A 267 9.75 -6.03 -23.01
CA TYR A 267 9.90 -5.62 -21.62
C TYR A 267 10.86 -6.44 -20.78
N GLU A 268 11.40 -5.78 -19.76
CA GLU A 268 12.40 -6.29 -18.83
C GLU A 268 11.80 -7.25 -17.79
N GLN A 269 12.55 -8.31 -17.50
CA GLN A 269 12.42 -9.19 -16.32
C GLN A 269 10.98 -9.57 -15.94
N PHE A 270 10.50 -10.71 -16.46
CA PHE A 270 9.20 -11.28 -16.11
C PHE A 270 9.33 -12.77 -15.76
N LEU A 271 8.48 -13.25 -14.84
CA LEU A 271 8.35 -14.70 -14.58
C LEU A 271 7.31 -15.34 -15.49
N THR A 272 6.32 -14.58 -15.93
CA THR A 272 5.28 -15.00 -16.87
C THR A 272 4.86 -13.87 -17.81
N SER A 273 4.38 -14.24 -18.99
CA SER A 273 3.84 -13.31 -19.97
C SER A 273 2.48 -13.81 -20.47
N GLY A 274 1.40 -13.18 -20.00
CA GLY A 274 0.06 -13.42 -20.54
C GLY A 274 -0.02 -13.09 -22.04
N VAL A 275 0.74 -12.09 -22.50
CA VAL A 275 0.80 -11.76 -23.94
C VAL A 275 1.46 -12.89 -24.75
N ALA A 276 2.51 -13.55 -24.22
CA ALA A 276 3.10 -14.72 -24.89
C ALA A 276 2.05 -15.82 -25.09
N MET A 277 1.35 -16.19 -24.01
CA MET A 277 0.29 -17.20 -24.06
C MET A 277 -0.85 -16.81 -25.00
N LEU A 278 -1.23 -15.53 -25.03
CA LEU A 278 -2.26 -15.00 -25.91
C LEU A 278 -1.85 -15.11 -27.39
N VAL A 279 -0.60 -14.74 -27.72
CA VAL A 279 -0.06 -14.85 -29.08
C VAL A 279 -0.11 -16.28 -29.58
N LEU A 280 0.32 -17.23 -28.74
CA LEU A 280 0.27 -18.66 -29.07
C LEU A 280 -1.18 -19.16 -29.24
N SER A 281 -2.10 -18.67 -28.41
CA SER A 281 -3.52 -19.07 -28.43
C SER A 281 -4.26 -18.59 -29.68
N CYS A 282 -3.93 -17.41 -30.21
CA CYS A 282 -4.53 -16.85 -31.42
C CYS A 282 -3.84 -17.30 -32.72
N GLY A 283 -2.77 -18.10 -32.61
CA GLY A 283 -1.99 -18.56 -33.75
C GLY A 283 -1.04 -17.52 -34.35
N GLY A 284 -0.56 -16.57 -33.55
CA GLY A 284 0.45 -15.59 -33.95
C GLY A 284 1.89 -16.14 -33.88
N ILE A 285 2.85 -15.39 -34.41
CA ILE A 285 4.28 -15.66 -34.21
C ILE A 285 4.80 -14.74 -33.10
N LEU A 286 5.37 -15.34 -32.07
CA LEU A 286 5.97 -14.65 -30.93
C LEU A 286 7.46 -14.37 -31.21
N VAL A 287 7.88 -13.12 -31.07
CA VAL A 287 9.29 -12.70 -31.00
C VAL A 287 9.53 -12.11 -29.62
N ALA A 288 10.57 -12.57 -28.91
CA ALA A 288 10.74 -12.20 -27.51
C ALA A 288 12.19 -12.35 -27.02
N PRO A 289 12.57 -11.79 -25.86
CA PRO A 289 13.91 -11.95 -25.33
C PRO A 289 14.26 -13.42 -25.05
N ASP A 290 15.52 -13.77 -25.24
CA ASP A 290 16.05 -15.10 -24.97
C ASP A 290 16.25 -15.33 -23.46
N VAL A 291 15.16 -15.71 -22.80
CA VAL A 291 15.12 -15.97 -21.36
C VAL A 291 14.65 -17.40 -21.05
N PRO A 292 15.12 -18.01 -19.94
CA PRO A 292 14.84 -19.41 -19.64
C PRO A 292 13.35 -19.79 -19.64
N GLN A 293 12.49 -18.93 -19.11
CA GLN A 293 11.03 -19.16 -19.05
C GLN A 293 10.40 -19.25 -20.44
N LEU A 294 10.91 -18.51 -21.43
CA LEU A 294 10.42 -18.60 -22.80
C LEU A 294 11.00 -19.79 -23.55
N ARG A 295 12.25 -20.18 -23.24
CA ARG A 295 12.82 -21.44 -23.74
C ARG A 295 12.07 -22.66 -23.21
N GLU A 296 11.61 -22.61 -21.96
CA GLU A 296 10.75 -23.66 -21.36
C GLU A 296 9.36 -23.70 -22.01
N LEU A 297 8.77 -22.54 -22.31
CA LEU A 297 7.45 -22.44 -22.91
C LEU A 297 7.43 -22.87 -24.38
N LEU A 298 8.45 -22.48 -25.15
CA LEU A 298 8.49 -22.65 -26.60
C LEU A 298 9.21 -23.95 -27.00
N PRO A 299 8.70 -24.69 -28.00
CA PRO A 299 9.45 -25.77 -28.65
C PRO A 299 10.77 -25.25 -29.21
N GLU A 300 11.80 -26.09 -29.23
CA GLU A 300 13.15 -25.76 -29.71
C GLU A 300 13.15 -25.12 -31.11
N ALA A 301 12.28 -25.60 -32.01
CA ALA A 301 12.13 -25.05 -33.36
C ALA A 301 11.67 -23.57 -33.39
N LEU A 302 11.08 -23.07 -32.31
CA LEU A 302 10.67 -21.67 -32.16
C LEU A 302 11.69 -20.82 -31.39
N HIS A 303 12.76 -21.41 -30.82
CA HIS A 303 13.81 -20.65 -30.11
C HIS A 303 14.55 -19.70 -31.04
N ARG A 304 14.54 -19.95 -32.36
CA ARG A 304 15.05 -19.03 -33.39
C ARG A 304 14.33 -17.67 -33.47
N PHE A 305 13.20 -17.51 -32.77
CA PHE A 305 12.48 -16.25 -32.65
C PHE A 305 12.75 -15.54 -31.33
N LEU A 306 13.70 -16.05 -30.54
CA LEU A 306 14.21 -15.40 -29.36
C LEU A 306 15.42 -14.53 -29.70
N TYR A 307 15.51 -13.34 -29.10
CA TYR A 307 16.60 -12.37 -29.34
C TYR A 307 17.32 -12.00 -28.04
N GLN A 308 18.60 -11.63 -28.12
CA GLN A 308 19.38 -11.19 -26.97
C GLN A 308 18.85 -9.85 -26.44
N ASP A 309 18.51 -9.78 -25.14
CA ASP A 309 17.96 -8.55 -24.55
C ASP A 309 18.95 -7.38 -24.67
N GLY A 310 18.44 -6.23 -25.10
CA GLY A 310 19.26 -5.04 -25.36
C GLY A 310 20.00 -5.03 -26.70
N ASP A 311 20.02 -6.14 -27.45
CA ASP A 311 20.67 -6.22 -28.75
C ASP A 311 19.68 -5.87 -29.89
N ALA A 312 19.78 -4.64 -30.38
CA ALA A 312 18.95 -4.16 -31.47
C ALA A 312 19.21 -4.90 -32.79
N VAL A 313 20.46 -5.29 -33.05
CA VAL A 313 20.84 -5.97 -34.29
C VAL A 313 20.28 -7.38 -34.30
N ASP A 314 20.37 -8.09 -33.19
CA ASP A 314 19.83 -9.43 -33.07
C ASP A 314 18.29 -9.45 -33.21
N LEU A 315 17.59 -8.51 -32.55
CA LEU A 315 16.14 -8.35 -32.75
C LEU A 315 15.79 -8.10 -34.23
N GLN A 316 16.54 -7.24 -34.92
CA GLN A 316 16.34 -6.94 -36.34
C GLN A 316 16.57 -8.18 -37.22
N MET A 317 17.58 -9.01 -36.92
CA MET A 317 17.81 -10.27 -37.63
C MET A 317 16.64 -11.24 -37.45
N VAL A 318 16.16 -11.39 -36.21
CA VAL A 318 15.01 -12.26 -35.90
C VAL A 318 13.74 -11.78 -36.61
N VAL A 319 13.43 -10.48 -36.54
CA VAL A 319 12.26 -9.90 -37.23
C VAL A 319 12.37 -10.05 -38.74
N SER A 320 13.55 -9.84 -39.32
CA SER A 320 13.81 -10.06 -40.75
C SER A 320 13.56 -11.52 -41.14
N GLY A 321 14.03 -12.46 -40.31
CA GLY A 321 13.79 -13.89 -40.50
C GLY A 321 12.30 -14.25 -40.50
N VAL A 322 11.52 -13.65 -39.59
CA VAL A 322 10.06 -13.84 -39.57
C VAL A 322 9.38 -13.26 -40.82
N LEU A 323 9.82 -12.09 -41.28
CA LEU A 323 9.26 -11.43 -42.46
C LEU A 323 9.60 -12.17 -43.77
N ALA A 324 10.65 -12.99 -43.76
CA ALA A 324 11.10 -13.79 -44.89
C ALA A 324 10.52 -15.23 -44.91
N LEU A 325 9.77 -15.65 -43.89
CA LEU A 325 9.18 -16.99 -43.85
C LEU A 325 8.25 -17.24 -45.05
N SER A 326 8.40 -18.40 -45.68
CA SER A 326 7.45 -18.92 -46.64
C SER A 326 6.08 -19.15 -45.98
N GLU A 327 5.01 -19.23 -46.78
CA GLU A 327 3.67 -19.54 -46.28
C GLU A 327 3.64 -20.88 -45.52
N ALA A 328 4.34 -21.89 -46.04
CA ALA A 328 4.44 -23.21 -45.42
C ALA A 328 5.18 -23.16 -44.08
N ASP A 329 6.33 -22.49 -44.00
CA ASP A 329 7.12 -22.37 -42.77
C ASP A 329 6.38 -21.55 -41.71
N ARG A 330 5.69 -20.48 -42.13
CA ARG A 330 4.86 -19.66 -41.25
C ARG A 330 3.73 -20.49 -40.65
N LEU A 331 3.01 -21.24 -41.49
CA LEU A 331 1.94 -22.13 -41.04
C LEU A 331 2.47 -23.20 -40.07
N ALA A 332 3.63 -23.78 -40.35
CA ALA A 332 4.28 -24.73 -39.45
C ALA A 332 4.61 -24.10 -38.08
N CYS A 333 5.19 -22.89 -38.06
CA CYS A 333 5.50 -22.18 -36.82
C CYS A 333 4.24 -21.87 -36.00
N ARG A 334 3.18 -21.39 -36.67
CA ARG A 334 1.89 -21.09 -36.01
C ARG A 334 1.23 -22.34 -35.44
N ARG A 335 1.32 -23.48 -36.15
CA ARG A 335 0.83 -24.78 -35.65
C ARG A 335 1.57 -25.21 -34.38
N LEU A 336 2.90 -25.09 -34.36
CA LEU A 336 3.70 -25.40 -33.18
C LEU A 336 3.29 -24.52 -31.99
N GLY A 337 3.12 -23.22 -32.21
CA GLY A 337 2.67 -22.30 -31.15
C GLY A 337 1.26 -22.64 -30.64
N LEU A 338 0.31 -22.92 -31.53
CA LEU A 338 -1.04 -23.33 -31.15
C LEU A 338 -1.05 -24.67 -30.40
N GLU A 339 -0.15 -25.59 -30.73
CA GLU A 339 -0.01 -26.86 -30.02
C GLU A 339 0.43 -26.66 -28.56
N VAL A 340 1.36 -25.73 -28.30
CA VAL A 340 1.70 -25.30 -26.92
C VAL A 340 0.46 -24.81 -26.20
N ALA A 341 -0.32 -23.92 -26.83
CA ALA A 341 -1.55 -23.41 -26.24
C ALA A 341 -2.58 -24.52 -25.95
N ARG A 342 -2.66 -25.55 -26.81
CA ARG A 342 -3.54 -26.72 -26.62
C ARG A 342 -3.13 -27.60 -25.45
N ARG A 343 -1.83 -27.80 -25.24
CA ARG A 343 -1.31 -28.54 -24.09
C ARG A 343 -1.61 -27.80 -22.78
N LEU A 344 -1.52 -26.48 -22.82
CA LEU A 344 -1.78 -25.58 -21.68
C LEU A 344 -3.22 -25.05 -21.64
N ARG A 345 -4.18 -25.74 -22.27
CA ARG A 345 -5.57 -25.27 -22.33
C ARG A 345 -6.15 -25.09 -20.93
N PRO A 346 -7.06 -24.12 -20.71
CA PRO A 346 -7.63 -23.82 -19.40
C PRO A 346 -8.09 -25.05 -18.61
N ALA A 347 -8.82 -25.97 -19.23
CA ALA A 347 -9.32 -27.19 -18.57
C ALA A 347 -8.21 -28.13 -18.06
N VAL A 348 -7.07 -28.21 -18.75
CA VAL A 348 -5.95 -29.08 -18.35
C VAL A 348 -5.24 -28.50 -17.13
N VAL A 349 -4.88 -27.22 -17.20
CA VAL A 349 -4.22 -26.52 -16.09
C VAL A 349 -5.14 -26.43 -14.87
N ALA A 350 -6.45 -26.21 -15.09
CA ALA A 350 -7.45 -26.24 -14.04
C ALA A 350 -7.53 -27.61 -13.36
N ALA A 351 -7.49 -28.73 -14.10
CA ALA A 351 -7.49 -30.06 -13.52
C ALA A 351 -6.24 -30.33 -12.65
N GLU A 352 -5.07 -29.83 -13.06
CA GLU A 352 -3.86 -29.88 -12.23
C GLU A 352 -4.02 -29.06 -10.93
N LEU A 353 -4.65 -27.89 -11.01
CA LEU A 353 -4.97 -27.07 -9.84
C LEU A 353 -6.00 -27.75 -8.92
N ALA A 354 -7.03 -28.40 -9.47
CA ALA A 354 -7.99 -29.20 -8.70
C ALA A 354 -7.28 -30.28 -7.90
N ALA A 355 -6.34 -31.00 -8.51
CA ALA A 355 -5.56 -32.02 -7.82
C ALA A 355 -4.72 -31.46 -6.64
N VAL A 356 -4.30 -30.18 -6.70
CA VAL A 356 -3.68 -29.49 -5.56
C VAL A 356 -4.71 -29.24 -4.46
N TYR A 357 -5.88 -28.73 -4.82
CA TYR A 357 -6.95 -28.45 -3.87
C TYR A 357 -7.42 -29.72 -3.17
N ASP A 358 -7.74 -30.78 -3.91
CA ASP A 358 -8.18 -32.07 -3.38
C ASP A 358 -7.15 -32.65 -2.40
N ARG A 359 -5.86 -32.63 -2.77
CA ARG A 359 -4.76 -33.11 -1.92
C ARG A 359 -4.66 -32.31 -0.62
N LEU A 360 -4.80 -30.99 -0.65
CA LEU A 360 -4.73 -30.17 0.55
C LEU A 360 -5.94 -30.35 1.45
N SER A 361 -7.11 -30.59 0.85
CA SER A 361 -8.36 -30.80 1.58
C SER A 361 -8.45 -32.18 2.22
N ALA A 362 -7.91 -33.21 1.58
CA ALA A 362 -7.82 -34.57 2.12
C ALA A 362 -6.60 -34.78 3.05
N GLY A 363 -5.65 -33.84 3.08
CA GLY A 363 -4.40 -33.97 3.81
C GLY A 363 -4.49 -33.68 5.33
N PRO A 364 -3.47 -34.06 6.12
CA PRO A 364 -3.41 -33.80 7.57
C PRO A 364 -3.48 -32.30 7.87
N PRO A 365 -4.05 -31.86 9.01
CA PRO A 365 -4.34 -30.45 9.34
C PRO A 365 -3.15 -29.50 9.13
N PRO A 366 -3.39 -28.18 8.94
CA PRO A 366 -2.34 -27.23 8.58
C PRO A 366 -1.21 -27.25 9.61
N ARG A 367 0.03 -27.16 9.11
CA ARG A 367 1.21 -27.11 9.99
C ARG A 367 1.06 -25.96 10.99
N PRO A 368 1.44 -26.15 12.27
CA PRO A 368 1.40 -25.09 13.26
C PRO A 368 2.23 -23.90 12.76
N VAL A 369 1.67 -22.71 12.94
CA VAL A 369 2.28 -21.45 12.48
C VAL A 369 3.67 -21.30 13.10
N CYS A 370 4.71 -21.33 12.27
CA CYS A 370 6.08 -21.13 12.75
C CYS A 370 6.29 -19.66 13.17
N ALA A 371 7.17 -19.40 14.14
CA ALA A 371 7.50 -18.04 14.56
C ALA A 371 8.05 -17.20 13.39
N LEU A 372 7.79 -15.88 13.40
CA LEU A 372 8.39 -14.94 12.44
C LEU A 372 9.92 -15.14 12.39
N PRO A 373 10.58 -15.05 11.23
CA PRO A 373 12.04 -15.06 11.15
C PRO A 373 12.65 -14.02 12.09
N ALA A 374 13.75 -14.36 12.76
CA ALA A 374 14.41 -13.48 13.72
C ALA A 374 14.72 -12.09 13.11
N GLY A 375 14.22 -11.03 13.75
CA GLY A 375 14.36 -9.64 13.29
C GLY A 375 13.06 -8.82 13.25
N LEU A 376 11.90 -9.47 13.36
CA LEU A 376 10.60 -8.82 13.54
C LEU A 376 10.05 -9.20 14.92
N GLN A 377 10.04 -8.27 15.86
CA GLN A 377 9.50 -8.52 17.20
C GLN A 377 7.97 -8.68 17.13
N ARG A 378 7.48 -9.81 17.65
CA ARG A 378 6.08 -10.02 17.99
C ARG A 378 5.73 -9.19 19.22
N VAL A 379 4.56 -8.59 19.24
CA VAL A 379 3.78 -8.44 20.47
C VAL A 379 2.70 -9.53 20.39
N ALA A 380 2.72 -10.48 21.32
CA ALA A 380 1.78 -11.59 21.33
C ALA A 380 0.40 -11.09 21.84
N PRO A 381 -0.71 -11.40 21.16
CA PRO A 381 -2.03 -11.29 21.77
C PRO A 381 -2.22 -12.40 22.81
N SER A 382 -2.93 -12.09 23.90
CA SER A 382 -3.18 -13.01 24.99
C SER A 382 -4.23 -14.07 24.58
N PRO A 383 -4.31 -15.23 25.26
CA PRO A 383 -5.23 -16.30 24.91
C PRO A 383 -6.73 -15.99 25.18
N GLU A 384 -7.06 -14.81 25.71
CA GLU A 384 -8.42 -14.49 26.20
C GLU A 384 -9.19 -13.48 25.33
N ASP A 385 -8.65 -13.06 24.18
CA ASP A 385 -9.26 -12.07 23.27
C ASP A 385 -10.49 -12.61 22.49
N GLY A 386 -11.59 -12.85 23.20
CA GLY A 386 -12.89 -13.20 22.64
C GLY A 386 -13.55 -12.00 21.95
N GLN A 387 -14.00 -12.19 20.70
CA GLN A 387 -14.92 -11.37 19.88
C GLN A 387 -14.64 -9.85 19.68
N ASP A 388 -13.98 -9.14 20.60
CA ASP A 388 -13.84 -7.69 20.61
C ASP A 388 -12.58 -7.18 19.88
N ALA A 389 -11.53 -8.01 19.76
CA ALA A 389 -10.28 -7.68 19.07
C ALA A 389 -10.41 -7.48 17.54
N LEU A 390 -11.57 -7.79 16.95
CA LEU A 390 -11.82 -7.70 15.51
C LEU A 390 -12.72 -6.53 15.12
N THR A 391 -13.43 -5.93 16.08
CA THR A 391 -14.34 -4.81 15.82
C THR A 391 -13.49 -3.59 15.46
N PRO A 392 -13.65 -2.95 14.28
CA PRO A 392 -12.87 -1.77 13.95
C PRO A 392 -13.22 -0.61 14.87
N VAL A 393 -12.22 0.20 15.22
CA VAL A 393 -12.45 1.52 15.81
C VAL A 393 -12.82 2.48 14.67
N ILE A 394 -14.06 2.97 14.68
CA ILE A 394 -14.50 3.99 13.72
C ILE A 394 -14.04 5.34 14.24
N ALA A 395 -13.19 6.03 13.49
CA ALA A 395 -12.67 7.33 13.88
C ALA A 395 -12.76 8.35 12.75
N ASP A 396 -12.67 9.62 13.11
CA ASP A 396 -12.69 10.73 12.15
C ASP A 396 -11.46 11.61 12.29
N TRP A 397 -10.69 11.67 11.21
CA TRP A 397 -9.52 12.52 11.08
C TRP A 397 -9.43 13.12 9.66
N PRO A 398 -8.72 14.24 9.47
CA PRO A 398 -8.51 14.81 8.14
C PRO A 398 -7.71 13.87 7.25
N ARG A 399 -8.25 13.50 6.07
CA ARG A 399 -7.56 12.65 5.06
C ARG A 399 -7.06 13.41 3.83
N GLN A 400 -7.59 14.60 3.58
CA GLN A 400 -7.33 15.37 2.37
C GLN A 400 -6.55 16.65 2.69
N ASP A 401 -5.84 17.16 1.67
CA ASP A 401 -5.07 18.40 1.71
C ASP A 401 -3.90 18.42 2.70
N ALA A 402 -3.22 19.57 2.80
CA ALA A 402 -2.07 19.76 3.68
C ALA A 402 -2.40 19.59 5.18
N VAL A 403 -3.68 19.67 5.57
CA VAL A 403 -4.12 19.37 6.95
C VAL A 403 -3.95 17.88 7.26
N GLY A 404 -4.33 16.99 6.34
CA GLY A 404 -4.15 15.55 6.52
C GLY A 404 -2.69 15.10 6.53
N GLN A 405 -1.76 15.97 6.13
CA GLN A 405 -0.31 15.71 6.16
C GLN A 405 0.37 16.21 7.44
N ASN A 406 -0.30 17.08 8.22
CA ASN A 406 0.24 17.62 9.48
C ASN A 406 0.43 16.50 10.51
N TRP A 407 1.61 16.42 11.14
CA TRP A 407 2.04 15.29 11.97
C TRP A 407 0.99 14.75 12.95
N GLY A 408 0.40 15.60 13.79
CA GLY A 408 -0.59 15.11 14.78
C GLY A 408 -1.92 14.71 14.15
N ASP A 409 -2.33 15.32 13.04
CA ASP A 409 -3.58 14.95 12.37
C ASP A 409 -3.45 13.58 11.69
N LYS A 410 -2.32 13.30 11.03
CA LYS A 410 -2.04 11.98 10.44
C LYS A 410 -1.67 10.89 11.46
N LEU A 411 -1.34 11.27 12.68
CA LEU A 411 -1.04 10.34 13.76
C LEU A 411 -2.29 9.61 14.27
N ASN A 412 -3.50 10.11 13.98
CA ASN A 412 -4.76 9.52 14.44
C ASN A 412 -4.87 8.00 14.15
N PRO A 413 -4.82 7.52 12.90
CA PRO A 413 -4.94 6.08 12.63
C PRO A 413 -3.86 5.21 13.26
N PRO A 414 -2.55 5.50 13.08
CA PRO A 414 -1.51 4.65 13.66
C PRO A 414 -1.52 4.67 15.18
N LEU A 415 -1.81 5.81 15.85
CA LEU A 415 -1.92 5.84 17.30
C LEU A 415 -3.10 5.03 17.82
N ILE A 416 -4.27 5.13 17.18
CA ILE A 416 -5.43 4.30 17.56
C ILE A 416 -5.10 2.82 17.40
N ARG A 417 -4.39 2.43 16.33
CA ARG A 417 -3.94 1.03 16.13
C ARG A 417 -2.96 0.58 17.20
N LEU A 418 -1.97 1.41 17.54
CA LEU A 418 -0.98 1.10 18.58
C LEU A 418 -1.62 0.93 19.97
N LEU A 419 -2.64 1.74 20.27
CA LEU A 419 -3.37 1.67 21.54
C LEU A 419 -4.33 0.48 21.60
N SER A 420 -5.14 0.30 20.55
CA SER A 420 -6.24 -0.67 20.55
C SER A 420 -5.87 -2.07 20.08
N GLU A 421 -4.80 -2.19 19.28
CA GLU A 421 -4.46 -3.39 18.49
C GLU A 421 -5.61 -3.86 17.57
N ARG A 422 -6.53 -2.94 17.24
CA ARG A 422 -7.71 -3.17 16.42
C ARG A 422 -7.60 -2.41 15.08
N PRO A 423 -8.29 -2.86 14.01
CA PRO A 423 -8.39 -2.09 12.78
C PRO A 423 -9.02 -0.72 13.02
N VAL A 424 -8.66 0.27 12.21
CA VAL A 424 -9.19 1.64 12.31
C VAL A 424 -9.81 2.01 10.98
N LEU A 425 -11.09 2.40 11.02
CA LEU A 425 -11.85 2.82 9.84
C LEU A 425 -12.14 4.32 9.92
N HIS A 426 -11.99 5.01 8.80
CA HIS A 426 -12.39 6.41 8.69
C HIS A 426 -13.91 6.47 8.50
N VAL A 427 -14.57 7.41 9.17
CA VAL A 427 -16.01 7.63 9.01
C VAL A 427 -16.35 8.05 7.57
N ASP A 428 -17.35 7.39 6.97
CA ASP A 428 -17.96 7.88 5.74
C ASP A 428 -19.11 8.85 6.06
N HIS A 429 -19.09 10.03 5.46
CA HIS A 429 -20.13 11.03 5.60
C HIS A 429 -21.24 10.92 4.54
N GLY A 430 -21.12 10.02 3.57
CA GLY A 430 -22.05 9.84 2.45
C GLY A 430 -23.08 8.69 2.61
N GLY A 431 -22.99 7.87 3.65
CA GLY A 431 -23.87 6.73 3.88
C GLY A 431 -25.29 7.08 4.33
N SER A 432 -26.26 6.19 4.07
CA SER A 432 -27.67 6.32 4.45
C SER A 432 -27.94 6.24 5.96
N GLU A 433 -27.03 5.62 6.73
CA GLU A 433 -27.07 5.59 8.19
C GLU A 433 -25.74 6.09 8.79
N PRO A 434 -25.74 7.16 9.61
CA PRO A 434 -24.52 7.66 10.23
C PRO A 434 -24.04 6.69 11.32
N PRO A 435 -22.75 6.30 11.34
CA PRO A 435 -22.22 5.40 12.36
C PRO A 435 -22.35 6.03 13.74
N ARG A 436 -22.74 5.21 14.71
CA ARG A 436 -22.70 5.56 16.13
C ARG A 436 -21.28 5.35 16.64
N ASP A 437 -20.86 6.20 17.57
CA ASP A 437 -19.60 6.10 18.31
C ASP A 437 -18.34 6.38 17.48
N VAL A 438 -18.38 7.44 16.67
CA VAL A 438 -17.24 7.90 15.88
C VAL A 438 -16.22 8.57 16.80
N ILE A 439 -15.04 7.97 16.94
CA ILE A 439 -14.01 8.48 17.84
C ILE A 439 -13.28 9.67 17.20
N ARG A 440 -13.12 10.76 17.96
CA ARG A 440 -12.24 11.88 17.60
C ARG A 440 -11.10 11.97 18.61
N VAL A 441 -9.87 11.79 18.12
CA VAL A 441 -8.68 11.58 18.95
C VAL A 441 -7.79 12.84 18.97
N ILE A 442 -6.84 12.98 18.05
CA ILE A 442 -5.94 14.14 17.96
C ILE A 442 -6.56 15.23 17.08
N GLY A 443 -6.36 16.49 17.47
CA GLY A 443 -6.62 17.65 16.62
C GLY A 443 -7.60 18.67 17.20
N SER A 444 -8.11 19.55 16.33
CA SER A 444 -8.97 20.69 16.71
C SER A 444 -10.39 20.61 16.10
N GLY A 445 -10.87 19.38 15.86
CA GLY A 445 -12.10 19.11 15.11
C GLY A 445 -13.40 19.12 15.90
N ILE A 446 -13.41 19.51 17.20
CA ILE A 446 -14.64 19.43 18.00
C ILE A 446 -15.80 20.18 17.35
N ARG A 447 -15.56 21.38 16.80
CA ARG A 447 -16.60 22.23 16.18
C ARG A 447 -17.45 21.57 15.09
N SER A 448 -16.90 20.55 14.41
CA SER A 448 -17.55 19.83 13.31
C SER A 448 -18.05 18.44 13.72
N SER A 449 -18.05 18.15 15.03
CA SER A 449 -18.50 16.87 15.56
C SER A 449 -20.02 16.81 15.66
N ARG A 450 -20.57 15.61 15.59
CA ARG A 450 -22.01 15.31 15.70
C ARG A 450 -22.30 14.58 17.00
N ASP A 451 -23.57 14.34 17.31
CA ASP A 451 -23.97 13.64 18.54
C ASP A 451 -23.51 12.17 18.60
N SER A 452 -23.20 11.58 17.43
CA SER A 452 -22.58 10.27 17.30
C SER A 452 -21.08 10.23 17.64
N TYR A 453 -20.45 11.37 17.91
CA TYR A 453 -19.01 11.44 18.16
C TYR A 453 -18.66 11.21 19.63
N VAL A 454 -17.54 10.54 19.84
CA VAL A 454 -16.90 10.33 21.14
C VAL A 454 -15.59 11.10 21.16
N ILE A 455 -15.44 12.03 22.10
CA ILE A 455 -14.25 12.88 22.17
C ILE A 455 -13.23 12.29 23.15
N TRP A 456 -12.00 12.08 22.69
CA TRP A 456 -10.86 11.70 23.52
C TRP A 456 -9.61 12.50 23.11
N GLY A 457 -9.42 13.65 23.75
CA GLY A 457 -8.20 14.47 23.68
C GLY A 457 -8.21 15.60 22.66
N SER A 458 -9.17 15.63 21.73
CA SER A 458 -9.35 16.75 20.79
C SER A 458 -9.77 18.05 21.48
N GLY A 459 -9.64 19.18 20.76
CA GLY A 459 -10.05 20.50 21.24
C GLY A 459 -10.75 21.38 20.20
N PHE A 460 -11.04 22.63 20.56
CA PHE A 460 -11.51 23.66 19.61
C PHE A 460 -10.35 24.36 18.90
N ILE A 461 -10.60 24.95 17.73
CA ILE A 461 -9.59 25.73 17.01
C ILE A 461 -9.56 27.19 17.46
N GLY A 462 -10.74 27.77 17.76
CA GLY A 462 -10.92 29.18 18.12
C GLY A 462 -11.90 29.38 19.27
N SER A 463 -11.77 30.51 19.96
CA SER A 463 -12.66 30.86 21.08
C SER A 463 -14.14 30.91 20.67
N LYS A 464 -14.42 31.37 19.45
CA LYS A 464 -15.78 31.54 18.90
C LYS A 464 -16.37 30.30 18.21
N ASP A 465 -15.66 29.16 18.19
CA ASP A 465 -16.23 27.94 17.59
C ASP A 465 -17.53 27.54 18.28
N LYS A 466 -18.54 27.14 17.51
CA LYS A 466 -19.79 26.60 18.06
C LYS A 466 -19.53 25.29 18.79
N VAL A 467 -20.21 25.10 19.92
CA VAL A 467 -20.17 23.84 20.68
C VAL A 467 -21.29 22.93 20.13
N PRO A 468 -20.97 21.79 19.51
CA PRO A 468 -21.99 20.83 19.10
C PRO A 468 -22.56 20.07 20.31
N ALA A 469 -23.73 19.46 20.13
CA ALA A 469 -24.29 18.55 21.12
C ALA A 469 -23.52 17.22 21.09
N LEU A 470 -22.74 16.92 22.13
CA LEU A 470 -21.89 15.74 22.23
C LEU A 470 -22.44 14.82 23.33
N ARG A 471 -22.57 13.53 23.06
CA ARG A 471 -23.07 12.59 24.09
C ARG A 471 -21.98 12.03 24.99
N ARG A 472 -20.74 11.95 24.48
CA ARG A 472 -19.64 11.29 25.17
C ARG A 472 -18.34 12.06 25.03
N ILE A 473 -17.80 12.45 26.18
CA ILE A 473 -16.54 13.17 26.30
C ILE A 473 -15.72 12.45 27.37
N HIS A 474 -14.60 11.86 26.96
CA HIS A 474 -13.73 11.10 27.85
C HIS A 474 -12.50 11.91 28.29
N ALA A 475 -11.96 12.72 27.37
CA ALA A 475 -10.87 13.65 27.64
C ALA A 475 -10.91 14.78 26.61
N VAL A 476 -10.29 15.91 26.92
CA VAL A 476 -10.12 17.03 25.99
C VAL A 476 -8.71 17.60 26.06
N ARG A 477 -8.27 18.33 25.05
CA ARG A 477 -6.88 18.83 24.99
C ARG A 477 -6.46 19.65 26.22
N GLY A 478 -7.35 20.48 26.76
CA GLY A 478 -7.05 21.32 27.91
C GLY A 478 -8.25 22.01 28.59
N PRO A 479 -7.97 22.79 29.65
CA PRO A 479 -9.00 23.41 30.49
C PRO A 479 -9.92 24.39 29.77
N LEU A 480 -9.44 25.10 28.75
CA LEU A 480 -10.27 26.09 28.04
C LEU A 480 -11.32 25.40 27.17
N THR A 481 -10.95 24.30 26.50
CA THR A 481 -11.90 23.45 25.78
C THR A 481 -12.95 22.90 26.74
N ARG A 482 -12.55 22.38 27.90
CA ARG A 482 -13.47 21.89 28.94
C ARG A 482 -14.42 22.98 29.43
N ALA A 483 -13.92 24.16 29.74
CA ALA A 483 -14.74 25.28 30.19
C ALA A 483 -15.82 25.66 29.16
N LYS A 484 -15.48 25.63 27.86
CA LYS A 484 -16.45 25.87 26.78
C LYS A 484 -17.55 24.82 26.73
N LEU A 485 -17.21 23.54 26.93
CA LEU A 485 -18.17 22.45 26.94
C LEU A 485 -19.12 22.57 28.15
N ILE A 486 -18.59 22.82 29.34
CA ILE A 486 -19.39 23.01 30.56
C ILE A 486 -20.30 24.22 30.47
N ALA A 487 -19.81 25.35 29.95
CA ALA A 487 -20.63 26.54 29.74
C ALA A 487 -21.80 26.31 28.76
N ALA A 488 -21.68 25.32 27.87
CA ALA A 488 -22.74 24.88 26.97
C ALA A 488 -23.62 23.76 27.56
N GLY A 489 -23.48 23.45 28.85
CA GLY A 489 -24.25 22.43 29.57
C GLY A 489 -23.84 20.98 29.27
N GLN A 490 -22.67 20.76 28.67
CA GLN A 490 -22.14 19.42 28.40
C GLN A 490 -21.39 18.88 29.63
N ASP A 491 -21.57 17.59 29.92
CA ASP A 491 -20.72 16.91 30.90
C ASP A 491 -19.33 16.64 30.29
N CYS A 492 -18.28 17.06 30.99
CA CYS A 492 -16.90 16.92 30.52
C CYS A 492 -15.96 16.66 31.71
N PRO A 493 -15.31 15.49 31.76
CA PRO A 493 -14.41 15.14 32.84
C PRO A 493 -13.17 16.06 32.85
N ALA A 494 -12.53 16.20 34.01
CA ALA A 494 -11.28 16.93 34.15
C ALA A 494 -10.06 16.07 33.75
N VAL A 495 -10.15 15.39 32.60
CA VAL A 495 -9.06 14.61 32.01
C VAL A 495 -8.54 15.37 30.80
N TYR A 496 -7.26 15.73 30.83
CA TYR A 496 -6.64 16.61 29.85
C TYR A 496 -5.53 15.91 29.08
N GLY A 497 -5.30 16.39 27.86
CA GLY A 497 -4.11 16.07 27.07
C GLY A 497 -4.42 15.71 25.64
N ASP A 498 -3.49 16.04 24.75
CA ASP A 498 -3.51 15.55 23.38
C ASP A 498 -2.96 14.11 23.35
N PRO A 499 -3.64 13.14 22.71
CA PRO A 499 -3.21 11.74 22.71
C PRO A 499 -1.82 11.51 22.08
N ALA A 500 -1.32 12.45 21.27
CA ALA A 500 0.05 12.39 20.76
C ALA A 500 1.12 12.37 21.88
N LEU A 501 0.78 12.82 23.10
CA LEU A 501 1.63 12.71 24.29
C LEU A 501 1.92 11.26 24.70
N LEU A 502 1.14 10.30 24.22
CA LEU A 502 1.34 8.87 24.47
C LEU A 502 2.37 8.23 23.53
N MET A 503 2.85 8.94 22.51
CA MET A 503 3.81 8.39 21.54
C MET A 503 5.08 7.81 22.14
N PRO A 504 5.68 8.37 23.22
CA PRO A 504 6.86 7.77 23.83
C PRO A 504 6.59 6.40 24.44
N ILE A 505 5.34 5.96 24.63
CA ILE A 505 5.08 4.54 24.98
C ILE A 505 5.57 3.63 23.85
N PHE A 506 5.40 4.05 22.59
CA PHE A 506 5.60 3.23 21.41
C PHE A 506 6.93 3.46 20.69
N TYR A 507 7.45 4.69 20.72
CA TYR A 507 8.63 5.07 19.95
C TYR A 507 9.64 5.81 20.83
N ARG A 508 10.87 5.29 20.95
CA ARG A 508 11.97 5.86 21.77
C ARG A 508 13.33 5.54 21.18
N PRO A 509 13.67 6.14 20.05
CA PRO A 509 14.98 5.93 19.45
C PRO A 509 16.05 6.58 20.34
N ALA A 510 17.24 5.97 20.39
CA ALA A 510 18.41 6.60 20.99
C ALA A 510 19.06 7.51 19.94
N ILE A 511 18.81 8.81 20.02
CA ILE A 511 19.29 9.82 19.06
C ILE A 511 20.24 10.77 19.76
N ALA A 512 21.39 11.00 19.13
CA ALA A 512 22.35 11.98 19.61
C ALA A 512 21.88 13.40 19.24
N VAL A 513 22.08 14.35 20.16
CA VAL A 513 21.77 15.76 19.89
C VAL A 513 22.82 16.31 18.91
N GLU A 514 22.37 16.65 17.71
CA GLU A 514 23.20 17.18 16.62
C GLU A 514 22.98 18.68 16.39
N TYR A 515 21.83 19.21 16.78
CA TYR A 515 21.43 20.59 16.53
C TYR A 515 21.18 21.33 17.83
N ASP A 516 21.56 22.60 17.85
CA ASP A 516 21.35 23.48 19.00
C ASP A 516 19.89 23.95 19.04
N LEU A 517 19.25 24.16 17.87
CA LEU A 517 17.87 24.61 17.76
C LEU A 517 17.13 23.92 16.60
N GLY A 518 15.93 23.40 16.85
CA GLY A 518 14.99 22.98 15.81
C GLY A 518 13.91 24.04 15.58
N ILE A 519 13.66 24.40 14.32
CA ILE A 519 12.61 25.36 13.94
C ILE A 519 11.51 24.63 13.17
N ILE A 520 10.29 24.66 13.71
CA ILE A 520 9.10 24.07 13.10
C ILE A 520 8.15 25.20 12.68
N GLN A 521 8.02 25.43 11.38
CA GLN A 521 6.95 26.26 10.83
C GLN A 521 5.66 25.44 10.69
N HIS A 522 4.52 26.05 10.96
CA HIS A 522 3.24 25.47 10.57
C HIS A 522 3.19 25.32 9.05
N PHE A 523 2.58 24.26 8.53
CA PHE A 523 2.53 23.97 7.08
C PHE A 523 1.92 25.08 6.21
N ARG A 524 1.15 26.01 6.81
CA ARG A 524 0.59 27.20 6.12
C ARG A 524 1.57 28.39 6.04
N GLU A 525 2.61 28.35 6.85
CA GLU A 525 3.67 29.37 6.93
C GLU A 525 4.94 28.87 6.23
N ALA A 526 5.21 27.57 6.27
CA ALA A 526 6.36 26.93 5.64
C ALA A 526 6.46 27.29 4.15
N GLY A 527 7.63 27.76 3.73
CA GLY A 527 7.89 28.20 2.36
C GLY A 527 7.31 29.56 1.98
N VAL A 528 6.63 30.25 2.91
CA VAL A 528 6.10 31.60 2.66
C VAL A 528 6.59 32.63 3.67
N GLU A 529 6.58 32.31 4.96
CA GLU A 529 7.09 33.20 5.99
C GLU A 529 8.61 33.03 6.16
N PRO A 530 9.37 34.12 6.27
CA PRO A 530 10.83 34.05 6.39
C PRO A 530 11.24 33.43 7.72
N LEU A 531 12.26 32.57 7.68
CA LEU A 531 12.94 32.03 8.86
C LEU A 531 13.72 33.14 9.58
N PRO A 532 13.95 33.02 10.91
CA PRO A 532 14.82 33.94 11.63
C PRO A 532 16.27 33.87 11.12
N ARG A 533 17.04 34.94 11.36
CA ARG A 533 18.46 35.00 11.04
C ARG A 533 19.21 33.99 11.90
N ILE A 534 19.98 33.12 11.24
CA ILE A 534 20.79 32.11 11.91
C ILE A 534 22.19 32.68 12.12
N ALA A 535 22.58 32.84 13.39
CA ALA A 535 23.91 33.32 13.75
C ALA A 535 25.00 32.33 13.28
N PRO A 536 26.18 32.80 12.83
CA PRO A 536 27.30 31.93 12.49
C PRO A 536 27.67 31.01 13.65
N GLY A 537 27.79 29.71 13.38
CA GLY A 537 28.15 28.70 14.38
C GLY A 537 26.96 28.07 15.13
N LEU A 538 25.75 28.59 14.98
CA LEU A 538 24.55 27.95 15.54
C LEU A 538 24.07 26.82 14.62
N ARG A 539 24.00 25.59 15.11
CA ARG A 539 23.52 24.44 14.33
C ARG A 539 22.00 24.40 14.42
N VAL A 540 21.34 24.74 13.32
CA VAL A 540 19.87 24.81 13.25
C VAL A 540 19.32 23.73 12.33
N ARG A 541 18.27 23.04 12.78
CA ARG A 541 17.48 22.12 11.95
C ARG A 541 16.14 22.75 11.61
N ILE A 542 15.83 22.86 10.32
CA ILE A 542 14.47 23.19 9.87
C ILE A 542 13.70 21.88 9.74
N ILE A 543 12.64 21.72 10.53
CA ILE A 543 11.89 20.48 10.64
C ILE A 543 10.56 20.64 9.92
N ASP A 544 10.34 19.81 8.89
CA ASP A 544 9.08 19.76 8.17
C ASP A 544 8.04 18.98 8.97
N ILE A 545 7.06 19.68 9.56
CA ILE A 545 5.98 19.07 10.35
C ILE A 545 5.05 18.16 9.53
N THR A 546 5.18 18.15 8.21
CA THR A 546 4.45 17.25 7.32
C THR A 546 5.25 16.00 6.92
N GLY A 547 6.51 15.89 7.35
CA GLY A 547 7.37 14.71 7.17
C GLY A 547 6.88 13.47 7.92
N GLY A 548 7.52 12.31 7.68
CA GLY A 548 7.09 11.02 8.26
C GLY A 548 6.94 11.03 9.79
N ILE A 549 6.04 10.19 10.34
CA ILE A 549 5.69 10.22 11.78
C ILE A 549 6.93 10.07 12.67
N THR A 550 7.78 9.07 12.41
CA THR A 550 9.01 8.86 13.17
C THR A 550 10.10 9.85 12.78
N ALA A 551 10.22 10.20 11.50
CA ALA A 551 11.22 11.15 11.02
C ALA A 551 11.11 12.54 11.67
N VAL A 552 9.89 13.05 11.86
CA VAL A 552 9.66 14.32 12.59
C VAL A 552 10.10 14.21 14.05
N LEU A 553 9.83 13.06 14.69
CA LEU A 553 10.26 12.82 16.07
C LEU A 553 11.79 12.71 16.16
N ASP A 554 12.42 12.06 15.20
CA ASP A 554 13.87 11.91 15.13
C ASP A 554 14.56 13.26 14.99
N ASP A 555 14.05 14.09 14.08
CA ASP A 555 14.51 15.47 13.89
C ASP A 555 14.33 16.31 15.17
N ILE A 556 13.22 16.13 15.90
CA ILE A 556 12.98 16.82 17.18
C ILE A 556 13.98 16.35 18.25
N LEU A 557 14.19 15.05 18.37
CA LEU A 557 15.10 14.44 19.35
C LEU A 557 16.57 14.74 19.08
N ALA A 558 16.92 15.02 17.82
CA ALA A 558 18.26 15.48 17.43
C ALA A 558 18.52 16.95 17.81
N CYS A 559 17.52 17.69 18.31
CA CYS A 559 17.64 19.09 18.70
C CYS A 559 17.71 19.25 20.22
N ARG A 560 18.54 20.19 20.70
CA ARG A 560 18.59 20.54 22.14
C ARG A 560 17.32 21.25 22.61
N GLU A 561 16.70 22.03 21.74
CA GLU A 561 15.43 22.71 22.00
C GLU A 561 14.68 23.01 20.68
N ILE A 562 13.38 23.24 20.79
CA ILE A 562 12.47 23.48 19.67
C ILE A 562 11.83 24.86 19.78
N VAL A 563 11.69 25.55 18.66
CA VAL A 563 10.74 26.65 18.49
C VAL A 563 9.71 26.24 17.45
N SER A 564 8.43 26.37 17.77
CA SER A 564 7.37 25.90 16.87
C SER A 564 6.19 26.86 16.78
N SER A 565 5.78 27.15 15.54
CA SER A 565 4.47 27.74 15.24
C SER A 565 3.40 26.69 14.92
N SER A 566 3.77 25.41 14.92
CA SER A 566 2.83 24.28 14.90
C SER A 566 2.55 23.77 16.31
N LEU A 567 1.26 23.66 16.67
CA LEU A 567 0.85 23.10 17.96
C LEU A 567 1.35 21.66 18.13
N HIS A 568 1.27 20.84 17.08
CA HIS A 568 1.74 19.46 17.14
C HIS A 568 3.26 19.36 17.26
N GLY A 569 4.02 20.35 16.78
CA GLY A 569 5.46 20.44 17.05
C GLY A 569 5.75 20.67 18.54
N LEU A 570 4.97 21.52 19.21
CA LEU A 570 5.08 21.74 20.66
C LEU A 570 4.69 20.50 21.46
N ILE A 571 3.58 19.85 21.08
CA ILE A 571 3.11 18.62 21.73
C ILE A 571 4.14 17.50 21.59
N ALA A 572 4.68 17.29 20.38
CA ALA A 572 5.70 16.29 20.13
C ALA A 572 6.96 16.55 20.98
N ALA A 573 7.48 17.77 20.98
CA ALA A 573 8.66 18.11 21.79
C ALA A 573 8.43 17.87 23.29
N HIS A 574 7.30 18.33 23.84
CA HIS A 574 6.97 18.14 25.25
C HIS A 574 6.78 16.65 25.62
N ALA A 575 6.21 15.83 24.71
CA ALA A 575 6.03 14.40 24.95
C ALA A 575 7.36 13.69 25.23
N TYR A 576 8.44 14.14 24.59
CA TYR A 576 9.79 13.58 24.74
C TYR A 576 10.69 14.38 25.70
N GLY A 577 10.16 15.40 26.37
CA GLY A 577 10.91 16.24 27.30
C GLY A 577 11.93 17.18 26.63
N VAL A 578 11.78 17.44 25.33
CA VAL A 578 12.59 18.44 24.63
C VAL A 578 11.99 19.83 24.94
N PRO A 579 12.78 20.81 25.43
CA PRO A 579 12.31 22.17 25.66
C PRO A 579 11.69 22.75 24.39
N ALA A 580 10.51 23.39 24.50
CA ALA A 580 9.84 23.94 23.34
C ALA A 580 9.19 25.31 23.59
N THR A 581 9.47 26.26 22.70
CA THR A 581 8.96 27.62 22.76
C THR A 581 7.88 27.84 21.71
N TRP A 582 6.74 28.40 22.13
CA TRP A 582 5.68 28.79 21.21
C TRP A 582 6.04 30.08 20.48
N ILE A 583 6.21 29.98 19.17
CA ILE A 583 6.45 31.12 18.28
C ILE A 583 5.31 31.28 17.27
N LYS A 584 5.28 32.42 16.58
CA LYS A 584 4.32 32.71 15.51
C LYS A 584 4.99 33.56 14.44
N PHE A 585 4.79 33.22 13.16
CA PHE A 585 5.29 34.01 12.03
C PHE A 585 4.19 34.90 11.44
N SER A 586 2.95 34.41 11.39
CA SER A 586 1.81 35.19 10.92
C SER A 586 0.47 34.66 11.45
N ASP A 587 -0.64 35.26 11.00
CA ASP A 587 -2.01 34.81 11.29
C ASP A 587 -2.52 33.72 10.34
N ARG A 588 -1.66 33.13 9.51
CA ARG A 588 -2.03 32.06 8.56
C ARG A 588 -2.53 30.77 9.23
N PRO A 589 -1.98 30.30 10.37
CA PRO A 589 -2.56 29.16 11.08
C PRO A 589 -3.99 29.49 11.55
N LEU A 590 -4.95 28.63 11.22
CA LEU A 590 -6.36 28.85 11.54
C LEU A 590 -6.59 28.98 13.06
N GLY A 591 -7.44 29.95 13.43
CA GLY A 591 -7.87 30.22 14.80
C GLY A 591 -7.31 31.54 15.35
N ASP A 592 -7.70 31.88 16.57
CA ASP A 592 -7.26 33.09 17.31
C ASP A 592 -6.19 32.76 18.37
N GLY A 593 -5.49 31.65 18.18
CA GLY A 593 -4.54 31.09 19.15
C GLY A 593 -5.18 30.32 20.30
N PHE A 594 -6.51 30.17 20.36
CA PHE A 594 -7.20 29.44 21.44
C PHE A 594 -6.61 28.04 21.64
N LYS A 595 -6.40 27.27 20.56
CA LYS A 595 -5.86 25.91 20.66
C LYS A 595 -4.50 25.80 21.34
N PHE A 596 -3.66 26.83 21.17
CA PHE A 596 -2.35 26.88 21.81
C PHE A 596 -2.48 27.25 23.28
N ARG A 597 -3.25 28.29 23.61
CA ARG A 597 -3.49 28.68 25.02
C ARG A 597 -4.15 27.55 25.82
N ASP A 598 -5.04 26.80 25.18
CA ASP A 598 -5.72 25.64 25.77
C ASP A 598 -4.72 24.53 26.14
N TYR A 599 -3.79 24.21 25.23
CA TYR A 599 -2.71 23.27 25.51
C TYR A 599 -1.69 23.81 26.52
N TRP A 600 -1.31 25.07 26.42
CA TRP A 600 -0.38 25.69 27.37
C TRP A 600 -0.94 25.72 28.80
N ALA A 601 -2.25 25.97 28.95
CA ALA A 601 -2.92 25.83 30.24
C ALA A 601 -2.87 24.39 30.77
N SER A 602 -2.93 23.36 29.91
CA SER A 602 -2.81 21.96 30.33
C SER A 602 -1.38 21.54 30.69
N VAL A 603 -0.36 22.24 30.20
CA VAL A 603 1.03 22.08 30.66
C VAL A 603 1.42 23.02 31.80
N GLY A 604 0.45 23.68 32.45
CA GLY A 604 0.67 24.47 33.66
C GLY A 604 1.06 25.94 33.43
N TRP A 605 0.89 26.46 32.22
CA TRP A 605 1.20 27.86 31.89
C TRP A 605 0.02 28.57 31.17
N PRO A 606 -1.05 28.93 31.88
CA PRO A 606 -2.24 29.55 31.27
C PRO A 606 -1.99 30.96 30.67
N ALA A 607 -0.91 31.62 31.09
CA ALA A 607 -0.52 32.95 30.60
C ALA A 607 0.35 32.91 29.33
N ALA A 608 0.48 31.76 28.67
CA ALA A 608 1.31 31.60 27.49
C ALA A 608 0.94 32.57 26.37
N GLN A 609 1.96 33.16 25.75
CA GLN A 609 1.85 33.97 24.54
C GLN A 609 2.90 33.50 23.53
N ALA A 610 2.57 33.64 22.25
CA ALA A 610 3.51 33.35 21.18
C ALA A 610 4.54 34.49 21.08
N ILE A 611 5.81 34.13 20.89
CA ILE A 611 6.83 35.10 20.47
C ILE A 611 6.70 35.30 18.95
N PHE A 612 6.56 36.55 18.52
CA PHE A 612 6.51 36.86 17.09
C PHE A 612 7.91 36.78 16.48
N VAL A 613 8.02 36.09 15.33
CA VAL A 613 9.29 35.84 14.64
C VAL A 613 9.15 36.25 13.18
N ASN A 614 10.16 36.95 12.66
CA ASN A 614 10.26 37.34 11.26
C ASN A 614 11.71 37.19 10.76
N GLY A 615 11.97 37.61 9.52
CA GLY A 615 13.31 37.54 8.91
C GLY A 615 14.37 38.45 9.54
N GLU A 616 13.99 39.32 10.48
CA GLU A 616 14.92 40.17 11.24
C GLU A 616 15.20 39.61 12.64
N THR A 617 14.36 38.71 13.15
CA THR A 617 14.57 38.03 14.44
C THR A 617 15.86 37.21 14.41
N ASP A 618 16.67 37.31 15.45
CA ASP A 618 17.85 36.46 15.63
C ASP A 618 17.42 35.14 16.28
N ALA A 619 17.77 34.01 15.66
CA ALA A 619 17.46 32.68 16.21
C ALA A 619 18.06 32.49 17.61
N LEU A 620 19.21 33.12 17.90
CA LEU A 620 19.86 33.03 19.21
C LEU A 620 19.00 33.65 20.32
N SER A 621 18.18 34.67 20.01
CA SER A 621 17.29 35.28 21.02
C SER A 621 16.16 34.36 21.44
N LEU A 622 15.92 33.24 20.74
CA LEU A 622 14.90 32.24 21.07
C LEU A 622 15.41 31.14 22.03
N MET A 623 16.72 31.15 22.33
CA MET A 623 17.42 30.10 23.09
C MET A 623 17.75 30.50 24.54
N GLY A 624 17.24 31.65 25.01
CA GLY A 624 17.56 32.21 26.33
C GLY A 624 17.08 31.38 27.53
N GLU A 625 17.15 31.98 28.72
CA GLU A 625 16.79 31.33 29.99
C GLU A 625 15.37 30.75 29.97
N LYS A 626 15.27 29.46 30.31
CA LYS A 626 14.02 28.71 30.23
C LYS A 626 13.26 28.77 31.54
N ARG A 627 11.98 29.09 31.44
CA ARG A 627 11.03 28.88 32.53
C ARG A 627 10.57 27.43 32.52
N GLN A 628 10.14 26.97 33.69
CA GLN A 628 9.64 25.62 33.91
C GLN A 628 8.18 25.69 34.35
N ALA A 629 7.32 24.91 33.70
CA ALA A 629 5.94 24.71 34.11
C ALA A 629 5.70 23.23 34.44
N ILE A 630 4.89 22.98 35.45
CA ILE A 630 4.50 21.63 35.86
C ILE A 630 3.19 21.29 35.14
N PRO A 631 3.17 20.27 34.27
CA PRO A 631 1.95 19.87 33.60
C PRO A 631 0.85 19.47 34.57
N ILE A 632 -0.38 19.89 34.29
CA ILE A 632 -1.58 19.37 34.97
C ILE A 632 -2.16 18.15 34.24
N ILE A 633 -1.56 17.76 33.11
CA ILE A 633 -1.90 16.55 32.38
C ILE A 633 -1.42 15.34 33.18
N ASP A 634 -2.37 14.47 33.53
CA ASP A 634 -2.10 13.13 33.99
C ASP A 634 -2.21 12.16 32.80
N VAL A 635 -1.06 11.68 32.34
CA VAL A 635 -0.97 10.77 31.19
C VAL A 635 -1.60 9.41 31.50
N GLN A 636 -1.55 8.95 32.76
CA GLN A 636 -2.22 7.72 33.16
C GLN A 636 -3.73 7.94 33.11
N ALA A 637 -4.25 9.04 33.66
CA ALA A 637 -5.67 9.38 33.55
C ALA A 637 -6.13 9.54 32.09
N LEU A 638 -5.29 10.10 31.21
CA LEU A 638 -5.57 10.21 29.78
C LEU A 638 -5.67 8.84 29.11
N LEU A 639 -4.73 7.94 29.40
CA LEU A 639 -4.75 6.55 28.95
C LEU A 639 -5.97 5.81 29.49
N GLU A 640 -6.37 6.07 30.74
CA GLU A 640 -7.56 5.51 31.37
C GLU A 640 -8.87 5.97 30.77
N ALA A 641 -8.92 7.21 30.34
CA ALA A 641 -10.07 7.74 29.64
C ALA A 641 -10.23 7.17 28.22
N CYS A 642 -9.22 6.48 27.66
CA CYS A 642 -9.27 6.02 26.26
C CYS A 642 -10.48 5.08 26.02
N PRO A 643 -11.43 5.41 25.14
CA PRO A 643 -12.73 4.72 25.10
C PRO A 643 -12.74 3.40 24.31
N PHE A 644 -11.65 3.08 23.62
CA PHE A 644 -11.60 1.99 22.64
C PHE A 644 -10.52 0.94 22.94
N VAL A 645 -9.92 0.99 24.13
CA VAL A 645 -8.90 0.03 24.59
C VAL A 645 -9.50 -0.89 25.65
N HIS A 646 -9.38 -2.21 25.47
CA HIS A 646 -9.92 -3.18 26.43
C HIS A 646 -9.08 -3.25 27.72
N ALA A 647 -9.65 -3.78 28.80
CA ALA A 647 -9.06 -3.73 30.14
C ALA A 647 -7.66 -4.35 30.23
N GLU A 648 -7.44 -5.51 29.60
CA GLU A 648 -6.13 -6.18 29.60
C GLU A 648 -5.08 -5.35 28.85
N ARG A 649 -5.40 -4.93 27.62
CA ARG A 649 -4.51 -4.06 26.83
C ARG A 649 -4.18 -2.76 27.56
N ARG A 650 -5.17 -2.18 28.24
CA ARG A 650 -5.00 -0.98 29.05
C ARG A 650 -4.04 -1.23 30.21
N ALA A 651 -4.17 -2.34 30.92
CA ALA A 651 -3.24 -2.71 32.00
C ALA A 651 -1.80 -2.86 31.48
N ALA A 652 -1.61 -3.50 30.31
CA ALA A 652 -0.29 -3.62 29.68
C ALA A 652 0.29 -2.24 29.29
N LEU A 653 -0.52 -1.37 28.70
CA LEU A 653 -0.12 -0.01 28.36
C LEU A 653 0.20 0.83 29.59
N ARG A 654 -0.55 0.67 30.70
CA ARG A 654 -0.26 1.32 31.98
C ARG A 654 1.10 0.89 32.53
N ALA A 655 1.38 -0.42 32.54
CA ALA A 655 2.65 -0.95 33.03
C ALA A 655 3.81 -0.38 32.20
N ARG A 656 3.69 -0.41 30.88
CA ARG A 656 4.67 0.18 29.96
C ARG A 656 4.80 1.69 30.17
N ALA A 657 3.69 2.41 30.34
CA ALA A 657 3.70 3.84 30.63
C ALA A 657 4.39 4.14 31.97
N ALA A 658 4.23 3.32 33.01
CA ALA A 658 4.92 3.53 34.28
C ALA A 658 6.45 3.40 34.15
N GLU A 659 6.93 2.49 33.30
CA GLU A 659 8.37 2.31 33.02
C GLU A 659 8.93 3.43 32.14
N THR A 660 8.11 3.93 31.21
CA THR A 660 8.56 4.80 30.13
C THR A 660 8.22 6.27 30.41
N LEU A 661 7.00 6.57 30.84
CA LEU A 661 6.40 7.89 31.06
C LEU A 661 5.77 7.97 32.47
N PRO A 662 6.56 8.03 33.55
CA PRO A 662 5.97 8.16 34.88
C PRO A 662 5.15 9.45 35.01
N VAL A 663 5.58 10.55 34.36
CA VAL A 663 4.88 11.85 34.21
C VAL A 663 5.44 12.55 32.96
N ILE A 664 4.68 13.46 32.31
CA ILE A 664 5.28 14.43 31.37
C ILE A 664 6.31 15.23 32.17
N PRO A 665 7.58 15.26 31.76
CA PRO A 665 8.59 16.03 32.48
C PRO A 665 8.18 17.50 32.54
N PRO A 666 8.63 18.27 33.54
CA PRO A 666 8.36 19.69 33.59
C PRO A 666 8.73 20.35 32.26
N VAL A 667 7.77 21.09 31.69
CA VAL A 667 7.92 21.67 30.37
C VAL A 667 8.78 22.91 30.48
N GLN A 668 9.84 22.97 29.68
CA GLN A 668 10.78 24.08 29.63
C GLN A 668 10.57 24.92 28.36
N PHE A 669 10.53 26.25 28.51
CA PHE A 669 10.22 27.17 27.41
C PHE A 669 10.78 28.57 27.64
N LEU A 670 11.01 29.32 26.56
CA LEU A 670 11.24 30.76 26.65
C LEU A 670 9.91 31.49 26.77
N ALA A 671 9.74 32.30 27.81
CA ALA A 671 8.57 33.16 27.95
C ALA A 671 8.81 34.49 27.24
N ALA A 672 7.77 35.04 26.60
CA ALA A 672 7.78 36.44 26.18
C ALA A 672 8.00 37.34 27.42
N ALA A 673 8.82 38.39 27.25
CA ALA A 673 9.12 39.36 28.30
C ALA A 673 7.87 40.11 28.76
#